data_AF-A0A819Y4J3-F1
#
_entry.id   AF-A0A819Y4J3-F1
#
_cell.length_a   1.000
_cell.length_b   1.000
_cell.length_c   1.000
_cell.angle_alpha   90.00
_cell.angle_beta   90.00
_cell.angle_gamma   90.00
#
_symmetry.space_group_name_H-M   'P 1'
#
loop_
_entity.id
_entity.type
_entity.pdbx_description
1 polymer ?
#
loop_
_entity_poly.entity_id
_entity_poly.type
_entity_poly.pdbx_seq_one_letter_code
_entity_poly.pdbx_strand_id
1 'polypeptide(L)'
;MEHTDEAKSDLIEICRKQYKNDLVQSKRIDEFEKTYTADKAASWYTRDSFVYRLLNKALRTENIDIIYKFRSFIADLHQQLSVLQSTEPISTDEFLYRGQKLPIEELQYLQKNINGYLSMNTFVSFSRSSQAALLFAGKGEDRPQLESVLFQTEVNDGLAIFANIENVSYYKDEGEFLFTIGSVFRIADIEHIGNIIWVITLVIDTNANEDVEKLSKYLKKYYTGECSLLKIAEILFQIGEYDRAEHYCKLCNEQLHVDHQDRCRLNLLFGDIFRAGKGDFQAAEQFYVSALKLAQDSSLRASVLAGLGRLEDETGKYEAALTHLTESFDLNLKEHPNTTNEIVAKVYADIALVYRHKLDFTKSLEYYNQSLEINLQLLPDLHPSLANLYNNIAYLNTVLGKYDEAMKSYEISLKIQLKSLPKTHPDIATVYNNMAILHECNHDSQLAMEMFCKSLELFSAVLPSDHPTIATLYHNIGTSFHEIKNYPKAITHLEKALDLRKKILPLTHLHIAESYESLAYSYYGVYDYQKTLDFCNMALEIDPTRAALHECIGETRSKQHDYDGALVAFRKAIDLCNPLMMKDNRLLARIHFSMAQVLLTQEKLDEALECYKTVSLVPLSYADQDTLAVANMHLADIYTYKKQFRLAIESYKKCLDYNSECVPQVEMYNNLAANYFEVGQEEADEEYYRKALEIRKKILNVFPLDDQDLGITYSIIGTIYYKLNEYDLCLEHKEKARDHLLKNVSMNNDILTNICESIASFYELRGEMEKAIENGELLLKLQMDKFDSENPKNLDILANLCNNLGSLYHQVQNIEKAIECVEQAVTFERIAKISNPELYDNNFEILQSQVITCGNLAALYEEAEATEKQIIMLNRCLEIYSKLVLHSQQKTDLALASMAEIFKMLGGCYSKLDDHHMAFKSYQQALYFFIQLGSNNETMSNEYKENLENAKMKMNNKS
;
A
#
# COMPACT_ATOMS: atom_id res chain seq x y z
N MET A 1 23.20 -32.60 -48.34
CA MET A 1 23.46 -33.98 -47.89
C MET A 1 24.43 -34.58 -48.89
N GLU A 2 25.72 -34.34 -48.74
CA GLU A 2 26.70 -34.93 -49.65
C GLU A 2 26.76 -36.44 -49.45
N HIS A 3 26.77 -37.16 -50.56
CA HIS A 3 26.87 -38.61 -50.61
C HIS A 3 28.34 -39.00 -50.35
N THR A 4 28.74 -39.11 -49.09
CA THR A 4 30.11 -39.51 -48.70
C THR A 4 30.15 -40.96 -48.24
N ASP A 5 31.24 -41.68 -48.54
CA ASP A 5 31.45 -43.05 -48.05
C ASP A 5 31.42 -43.12 -46.51
N GLU A 6 31.81 -42.02 -45.85
CA GLU A 6 31.71 -41.85 -44.40
C GLU A 6 30.26 -41.87 -43.90
N ALA A 7 29.33 -41.21 -44.58
CA ALA A 7 27.92 -41.21 -44.21
C ALA A 7 27.28 -42.61 -44.33
N LYS A 8 27.70 -43.40 -45.33
CA LYS A 8 27.28 -44.80 -45.49
C LYS A 8 27.86 -45.68 -44.38
N SER A 9 29.13 -45.47 -44.01
CA SER A 9 29.79 -46.19 -42.91
C SER A 9 29.12 -45.90 -41.56
N ASP A 10 28.85 -44.62 -41.27
CA ASP A 10 28.10 -44.13 -40.11
C ASP A 10 26.75 -44.85 -39.92
N LEU A 11 25.98 -44.93 -41.01
CA LEU A 11 24.69 -45.60 -41.05
C LEU A 11 24.83 -47.09 -40.72
N ILE A 12 25.83 -47.76 -41.31
CA ILE A 12 26.06 -49.19 -41.09
C ILE A 12 26.46 -49.45 -39.64
N GLU A 13 27.33 -48.63 -39.05
CA GLU A 13 27.80 -48.79 -37.68
C GLU A 13 26.65 -48.69 -36.67
N ILE A 14 25.80 -47.65 -36.78
CA ILE A 14 24.66 -47.49 -35.87
C ILE A 14 23.66 -48.64 -36.01
N CYS A 15 23.45 -49.13 -37.23
CA CYS A 15 22.57 -50.28 -37.47
C CYS A 15 23.15 -51.57 -36.87
N ARG A 16 24.46 -51.81 -37.00
CA ARG A 16 25.15 -52.94 -36.37
C ARG A 16 25.07 -52.87 -34.84
N LYS A 17 25.19 -51.68 -34.26
CA LYS A 17 25.06 -51.47 -32.81
C LYS A 17 23.63 -51.75 -32.33
N GLN A 18 22.62 -51.21 -33.03
CA GLN A 18 21.22 -51.35 -32.66
C GLN A 18 20.70 -52.79 -32.82
N TYR A 19 21.12 -53.49 -33.88
CA TYR A 19 20.66 -54.84 -34.22
C TYR A 19 21.71 -55.92 -33.91
N LYS A 20 22.64 -55.67 -32.98
CA LYS A 20 23.73 -56.59 -32.61
C LYS A 20 23.24 -58.02 -32.27
N ASN A 21 22.03 -58.14 -31.72
CA ASN A 21 21.43 -59.39 -31.30
C ASN A 21 20.37 -59.95 -32.28
N ASP A 22 20.11 -59.28 -33.41
CA ASP A 22 19.16 -59.72 -34.45
C ASP A 22 19.91 -60.26 -35.67
N LEU A 23 20.05 -61.59 -35.72
CA LEU A 23 20.75 -62.31 -36.80
C LEU A 23 20.15 -62.06 -38.20
N VAL A 24 18.84 -61.80 -38.29
CA VAL A 24 18.16 -61.56 -39.57
C VAL A 24 18.51 -60.16 -40.07
N GLN A 25 18.44 -59.17 -39.18
CA GLN A 25 18.80 -57.79 -39.54
C GLN A 25 20.31 -57.63 -39.77
N SER A 26 21.16 -58.32 -39.01
CA SER A 26 22.61 -58.31 -39.24
C SER A 26 22.96 -58.78 -40.66
N LYS A 27 22.35 -59.87 -41.16
CA LYS A 27 22.55 -60.33 -42.55
C LYS A 27 22.06 -59.31 -43.58
N ARG A 28 20.93 -58.65 -43.31
CA ARG A 28 20.38 -57.59 -44.18
C ARG A 28 21.27 -56.34 -44.19
N ILE A 29 21.94 -56.01 -43.08
CA ILE A 29 22.93 -54.93 -43.00
C ILE A 29 24.16 -55.25 -43.85
N ASP A 30 24.69 -56.47 -43.77
CA ASP A 30 25.84 -56.89 -44.59
C ASP A 30 25.48 -56.94 -46.09
N GLU A 31 24.25 -57.32 -46.43
CA GLU A 31 23.72 -57.26 -47.79
C GLU A 31 23.62 -55.80 -48.27
N PHE A 32 23.08 -54.90 -47.44
CA PHE A 32 22.98 -53.47 -47.74
C PHE A 32 24.36 -52.85 -47.98
N GLU A 33 25.33 -53.10 -47.11
CA GLU A 33 26.71 -52.57 -47.25
C GLU A 33 27.31 -52.91 -48.62
N LYS A 34 27.12 -54.16 -49.09
CA LYS A 34 27.68 -54.66 -50.35
C LYS A 34 26.89 -54.28 -51.61
N THR A 35 25.57 -54.17 -51.52
CA THR A 35 24.68 -54.12 -52.71
C THR A 35 23.91 -52.81 -52.87
N TYR A 36 23.93 -51.92 -51.87
CA TYR A 36 23.22 -50.64 -51.90
C TYR A 36 23.85 -49.66 -52.89
N THR A 37 22.99 -49.08 -53.72
CA THR A 37 23.23 -47.99 -54.67
C THR A 37 22.07 -47.00 -54.59
N ALA A 38 22.31 -45.71 -54.89
CA ALA A 38 21.31 -44.65 -54.71
C ALA A 38 20.00 -44.89 -55.48
N ASP A 39 20.07 -45.53 -56.66
CA ASP A 39 18.92 -45.94 -57.49
C ASP A 39 18.06 -47.05 -56.86
N LYS A 40 18.49 -47.66 -55.75
CA LYS A 40 17.74 -48.69 -55.01
C LYS A 40 17.18 -48.19 -53.68
N ALA A 41 17.21 -46.89 -53.40
CA ALA A 41 16.74 -46.33 -52.14
C ALA A 41 15.27 -46.69 -51.85
N ALA A 42 14.36 -46.52 -52.81
CA ALA A 42 12.95 -46.87 -52.69
C ALA A 42 12.74 -48.39 -52.43
N SER A 43 13.52 -49.24 -53.09
CA SER A 43 13.49 -50.70 -52.89
C SER A 43 13.89 -51.09 -51.47
N TRP A 44 14.97 -50.48 -50.94
CA TRP A 44 15.42 -50.74 -49.57
C TRP A 44 14.49 -50.15 -48.50
N TYR A 45 13.86 -49.02 -48.81
CA TYR A 45 12.88 -48.39 -47.94
C TYR A 45 11.60 -49.25 -47.79
N THR A 46 11.11 -49.84 -48.87
CA THR A 46 9.88 -50.68 -48.88
C THR A 46 10.11 -52.11 -48.40
N ARG A 47 11.35 -52.61 -48.47
CA ARG A 47 11.71 -53.92 -47.92
C ARG A 47 11.60 -53.93 -46.40
N ASP A 48 11.04 -54.99 -45.82
CA ASP A 48 11.14 -55.23 -44.37
C ASP A 48 12.62 -55.38 -44.00
N SER A 49 13.22 -54.31 -43.53
CA SER A 49 14.65 -54.20 -43.26
C SER A 49 14.90 -53.21 -42.13
N PHE A 50 16.14 -53.16 -41.65
CA PHE A 50 16.56 -52.20 -40.64
C PHE A 50 16.30 -50.75 -41.11
N VAL A 51 16.36 -50.49 -42.43
CA VAL A 51 16.07 -49.17 -43.02
C VAL A 51 14.61 -48.81 -42.71
N TYR A 52 13.65 -49.62 -43.17
CA TYR A 52 12.23 -49.37 -42.91
C TYR A 52 11.94 -49.24 -41.41
N ARG A 53 12.47 -50.13 -40.58
CA ARG A 53 12.16 -50.18 -39.14
C ARG A 53 12.79 -49.02 -38.36
N LEU A 54 14.09 -48.78 -38.55
CA LEU A 54 14.84 -47.81 -37.76
C LEU A 54 14.58 -46.38 -38.23
N LEU A 55 14.54 -46.15 -39.55
CA LEU A 55 14.26 -44.83 -40.11
C LEU A 55 12.83 -44.39 -39.79
N ASN A 56 11.82 -45.24 -40.00
CA ASN A 56 10.44 -44.85 -39.67
C ASN A 56 10.23 -44.68 -38.17
N LYS A 57 10.91 -45.47 -37.34
CA LYS A 57 10.89 -45.23 -35.90
C LYS A 57 11.51 -43.87 -35.59
N ALA A 58 12.69 -43.57 -36.12
CA ALA A 58 13.38 -42.31 -35.87
C ALA A 58 12.60 -41.09 -36.36
N LEU A 59 11.98 -41.16 -37.54
CA LEU A 59 11.13 -40.10 -38.09
C LEU A 59 9.86 -39.91 -37.24
N ARG A 60 9.27 -40.97 -36.68
CA ARG A 60 8.10 -40.88 -35.78
C ARG A 60 8.45 -40.38 -34.39
N THR A 61 9.61 -40.74 -33.86
CA THR A 61 10.06 -40.32 -32.53
C THR A 61 10.96 -39.08 -32.58
N GLU A 62 11.04 -38.42 -33.74
CA GLU A 62 11.86 -37.23 -33.98
C GLU A 62 13.32 -37.37 -33.49
N ASN A 63 13.90 -38.57 -33.66
CA ASN A 63 15.26 -38.85 -33.23
C ASN A 63 16.26 -38.28 -34.24
N ILE A 64 16.63 -37.01 -34.05
CA ILE A 64 17.51 -36.24 -34.93
C ILE A 64 18.87 -36.95 -35.16
N ASP A 65 19.42 -37.63 -34.15
CA ASP A 65 20.73 -38.30 -34.26
C ASP A 65 20.67 -39.46 -35.26
N ILE A 66 19.62 -40.28 -35.17
CA ILE A 66 19.42 -41.40 -36.11
C ILE A 66 19.05 -40.86 -37.50
N ILE A 67 18.17 -39.85 -37.59
CA ILE A 67 17.80 -39.22 -38.86
C ILE A 67 19.06 -38.67 -39.56
N TYR A 68 19.94 -37.99 -38.82
CA TYR A 68 21.22 -37.50 -39.32
C TYR A 68 22.16 -38.63 -39.77
N LYS A 69 22.23 -39.75 -39.03
CA LYS A 69 23.01 -40.92 -39.48
C LYS A 69 22.42 -41.56 -40.73
N PHE A 70 21.12 -41.41 -40.98
CA PHE A 70 20.45 -41.82 -42.22
C PHE A 70 20.49 -40.76 -43.35
N ARG A 71 21.18 -39.63 -43.17
CA ARG A 71 21.19 -38.49 -44.12
C ARG A 71 21.44 -38.88 -45.58
N SER A 72 22.44 -39.72 -45.86
CA SER A 72 22.75 -40.12 -47.25
C SER A 72 21.57 -40.89 -47.85
N PHE A 73 21.04 -41.88 -47.12
CA PHE A 73 19.92 -42.68 -47.57
C PHE A 73 18.65 -41.84 -47.81
N ILE A 74 18.37 -40.89 -46.93
CA ILE A 74 17.21 -39.98 -47.05
C ILE A 74 17.37 -39.08 -48.29
N ALA A 75 18.58 -38.57 -48.55
CA ALA A 75 18.89 -37.79 -49.75
C ALA A 75 18.65 -38.59 -51.03
N ASP A 76 19.18 -39.82 -51.07
CA ASP A 76 19.05 -40.72 -52.22
C ASP A 76 17.58 -41.07 -52.48
N LEU A 77 16.82 -41.34 -51.41
CA LEU A 77 15.38 -41.59 -51.51
C LEU A 77 14.63 -40.36 -52.04
N HIS A 78 14.89 -39.15 -51.53
CA HIS A 78 14.27 -37.93 -52.04
C HIS A 78 14.62 -37.68 -53.51
N GLN A 79 15.88 -37.85 -53.89
CA GLN A 79 16.33 -37.68 -55.28
C GLN A 79 15.63 -38.68 -56.21
N GLN A 80 15.56 -39.96 -55.81
CA GLN A 80 14.87 -40.99 -56.58
C GLN A 80 13.37 -40.68 -56.73
N LEU A 81 12.69 -40.27 -55.65
CA LEU A 81 11.27 -39.90 -55.68
C LEU A 81 11.03 -38.68 -56.58
N SER A 82 11.90 -37.67 -56.53
CA SER A 82 11.79 -36.47 -57.36
C SER A 82 11.94 -36.79 -58.86
N VAL A 83 12.80 -37.76 -59.22
CA VAL A 83 12.91 -38.22 -60.61
C VAL A 83 11.62 -38.93 -61.04
N LEU A 84 11.12 -39.86 -60.21
CA LEU A 84 9.91 -40.63 -60.52
C LEU A 84 8.66 -39.76 -60.67
N GLN A 85 8.51 -38.73 -59.83
CA GLN A 85 7.44 -37.71 -59.95
C GLN A 85 7.44 -37.00 -61.31
N SER A 86 8.63 -36.83 -61.92
CA SER A 86 8.78 -36.14 -63.21
C SER A 86 8.57 -37.06 -64.43
N THR A 87 8.79 -38.37 -64.27
CA THR A 87 8.78 -39.33 -65.39
C THR A 87 7.49 -40.15 -65.51
N GLU A 88 6.76 -40.37 -64.41
CA GLU A 88 5.50 -41.13 -64.39
C GLU A 88 4.41 -40.34 -63.64
N PRO A 89 3.80 -39.30 -64.26
CA PRO A 89 2.72 -38.54 -63.62
C PRO A 89 1.48 -39.42 -63.40
N ILE A 90 0.85 -39.25 -62.24
CA ILE A 90 -0.34 -40.00 -61.83
C ILE A 90 -1.55 -39.48 -62.62
N SER A 91 -2.45 -40.39 -63.03
CA SER A 91 -3.72 -40.00 -63.64
C SER A 91 -4.54 -39.17 -62.64
N THR A 92 -5.07 -38.04 -63.08
CA THR A 92 -6.10 -37.30 -62.34
C THR A 92 -7.32 -38.21 -62.13
N ASP A 93 -7.94 -38.13 -60.95
CA ASP A 93 -9.11 -38.92 -60.50
C ASP A 93 -8.82 -40.31 -59.86
N GLU A 94 -7.58 -40.59 -59.41
CA GLU A 94 -7.25 -41.82 -58.68
C GLU A 94 -7.26 -41.63 -57.14
N PHE A 95 -7.88 -42.57 -56.41
CA PHE A 95 -7.86 -42.60 -54.94
C PHE A 95 -6.70 -43.46 -54.41
N LEU A 96 -5.99 -42.92 -53.42
CA LEU A 96 -4.91 -43.59 -52.72
C LEU A 96 -5.28 -43.84 -51.26
N TYR A 97 -4.92 -45.01 -50.73
CA TYR A 97 -5.32 -45.46 -49.40
C TYR A 97 -4.12 -45.81 -48.50
N ARG A 98 -4.21 -45.45 -47.22
CA ARG A 98 -3.26 -45.84 -46.17
C ARG A 98 -3.99 -46.29 -44.92
N GLY A 99 -3.82 -47.55 -44.53
CA GLY A 99 -4.30 -48.04 -43.24
C GLY A 99 -3.23 -47.98 -42.16
N GLN A 100 -3.60 -47.53 -40.96
CA GLN A 100 -2.77 -47.59 -39.78
C GLN A 100 -3.60 -47.55 -38.49
N LYS A 101 -2.96 -47.82 -37.35
CA LYS A 101 -3.57 -47.61 -36.03
C LYS A 101 -3.14 -46.26 -35.47
N LEU A 102 -4.09 -45.49 -34.93
CA LEU A 102 -3.86 -44.18 -34.29
C LEU A 102 -4.28 -44.19 -32.83
N PRO A 103 -3.58 -43.46 -31.93
CA PRO A 103 -4.06 -43.20 -30.58
C PRO A 103 -5.42 -42.48 -30.58
N ILE A 104 -6.26 -42.82 -29.60
CA ILE A 104 -7.58 -42.18 -29.43
C ILE A 104 -7.46 -40.65 -29.31
N GLU A 105 -6.44 -40.16 -28.60
CA GLU A 105 -6.19 -38.73 -28.41
C GLU A 105 -5.89 -38.00 -29.72
N GLU A 106 -5.07 -38.61 -30.59
CA GLU A 106 -4.75 -38.08 -31.91
C GLU A 106 -5.98 -38.09 -32.82
N LEU A 107 -6.78 -39.18 -32.79
CA LEU A 107 -8.03 -39.24 -33.55
C LEU A 107 -9.01 -38.15 -33.10
N GLN A 108 -9.17 -37.94 -31.79
CA GLN A 108 -9.99 -36.86 -31.25
C GLN A 108 -9.48 -35.47 -31.65
N TYR A 109 -8.15 -35.29 -31.72
CA TYR A 109 -7.55 -34.06 -32.22
C TYR A 109 -7.89 -33.83 -33.70
N LEU A 110 -7.78 -34.86 -34.55
CA LEU A 110 -8.16 -34.77 -35.97
C LEU A 110 -9.66 -34.47 -36.13
N GLN A 111 -10.52 -35.09 -35.32
CA GLN A 111 -11.98 -34.84 -35.30
C GLN A 111 -12.34 -33.40 -34.93
N LYS A 112 -11.58 -32.78 -34.01
CA LYS A 112 -11.78 -31.36 -33.63
C LYS A 112 -11.30 -30.39 -34.71
N ASN A 113 -10.44 -30.84 -35.62
CA ASN A 113 -9.77 -30.01 -36.63
C ASN A 113 -10.17 -30.40 -38.07
N ILE A 114 -11.44 -30.75 -38.30
CA ILE A 114 -11.98 -30.87 -39.67
C ILE A 114 -11.80 -29.51 -40.39
N ASN A 115 -11.37 -29.55 -41.64
CA ASN A 115 -10.84 -28.43 -42.43
C ASN A 115 -9.49 -27.85 -41.98
N GLY A 116 -8.88 -28.39 -40.93
CA GLY A 116 -7.50 -28.12 -40.54
C GLY A 116 -6.50 -28.78 -41.47
N TYR A 117 -5.23 -28.39 -41.32
CA TYR A 117 -4.11 -28.90 -42.11
C TYR A 117 -3.27 -29.90 -41.30
N LEU A 118 -2.87 -30.99 -41.96
CA LEU A 118 -2.04 -32.07 -41.45
C LEU A 118 -0.74 -32.12 -42.26
N SER A 119 0.41 -31.88 -41.62
CA SER A 119 1.72 -32.15 -42.21
C SER A 119 2.19 -33.54 -41.83
N MET A 120 2.67 -34.33 -42.79
CA MET A 120 3.30 -35.62 -42.51
C MET A 120 4.83 -35.49 -42.58
N ASN A 121 5.50 -35.66 -41.43
CA ASN A 121 6.95 -35.54 -41.28
C ASN A 121 7.71 -36.85 -41.54
N THR A 122 7.04 -37.87 -42.09
CA THR A 122 7.62 -39.18 -42.39
C THR A 122 7.29 -39.59 -43.81
N PHE A 123 8.14 -40.39 -44.45
CA PHE A 123 7.76 -41.07 -45.67
C PHE A 123 6.64 -42.08 -45.34
N VAL A 124 5.52 -41.99 -46.04
CA VAL A 124 4.37 -42.89 -45.81
C VAL A 124 3.93 -43.46 -47.16
N SER A 125 3.82 -44.79 -47.25
CA SER A 125 3.37 -45.47 -48.45
C SER A 125 1.86 -45.56 -48.52
N PHE A 126 1.28 -45.03 -49.59
CA PHE A 126 -0.11 -45.21 -49.95
C PHE A 126 -0.23 -46.32 -51.02
N SER A 127 -1.33 -47.07 -51.00
CA SER A 127 -1.61 -48.11 -52.00
C SER A 127 -2.87 -47.76 -52.79
N ARG A 128 -2.90 -48.17 -54.07
CA ARG A 128 -4.12 -48.20 -54.90
C ARG A 128 -5.19 -49.15 -54.35
N SER A 129 -4.77 -50.18 -53.62
CA SER A 129 -5.68 -51.19 -53.08
C SER A 129 -6.19 -50.78 -51.70
N SER A 130 -7.46 -50.37 -51.65
CA SER A 130 -8.17 -50.14 -50.38
C SER A 130 -8.18 -51.40 -49.51
N GLN A 131 -8.23 -52.59 -50.12
CA GLN A 131 -8.21 -53.87 -49.40
C GLN A 131 -6.85 -54.16 -48.75
N ALA A 132 -5.74 -53.84 -49.42
CA ALA A 132 -4.40 -53.92 -48.83
C ALA A 132 -4.25 -52.92 -47.68
N ALA A 133 -4.68 -51.67 -47.88
CA ALA A 133 -4.67 -50.66 -46.83
C ALA A 133 -5.51 -51.07 -45.61
N LEU A 134 -6.70 -51.65 -45.81
CA LEU A 134 -7.55 -52.17 -44.73
C LEU A 134 -6.87 -53.29 -43.92
N LEU A 135 -6.06 -54.14 -44.55
CA LEU A 135 -5.27 -55.15 -43.83
C LEU A 135 -4.20 -54.50 -42.93
N PHE A 136 -3.58 -53.40 -43.37
CA PHE A 136 -2.62 -52.64 -42.56
C PHE A 136 -3.28 -51.86 -41.41
N ALA A 137 -4.49 -51.35 -41.59
CA ALA A 137 -5.29 -50.79 -40.48
C ALA A 137 -5.63 -51.89 -39.45
N GLY A 138 -5.89 -53.10 -39.93
CA GLY A 138 -6.26 -54.26 -39.12
C GLY A 138 -7.66 -54.15 -38.51
N LYS A 139 -8.26 -55.28 -38.13
CA LYS A 139 -9.44 -55.27 -37.26
C LYS A 139 -9.00 -55.01 -35.83
N GLY A 140 -9.76 -54.22 -35.07
CA GLY A 140 -9.46 -53.87 -33.69
C GLY A 140 -9.05 -55.10 -32.87
N GLU A 141 -7.79 -55.16 -32.47
CA GLU A 141 -7.28 -56.09 -31.45
C GLU A 141 -7.20 -55.34 -30.12
N ASP A 142 -7.37 -56.07 -29.02
CA ASP A 142 -7.53 -55.66 -27.60
C ASP A 142 -6.45 -54.74 -27.01
N ARG A 143 -6.18 -53.58 -27.61
CA ARG A 143 -5.48 -52.46 -26.99
C ARG A 143 -6.44 -51.29 -26.92
N PRO A 144 -7.03 -50.99 -25.74
CA PRO A 144 -8.12 -50.01 -25.58
C PRO A 144 -7.73 -48.55 -25.85
N GLN A 145 -6.55 -48.29 -26.42
CA GLN A 145 -6.00 -46.95 -26.68
C GLN A 145 -5.70 -46.67 -28.16
N LEU A 146 -5.89 -47.64 -29.06
CA LEU A 146 -5.59 -47.50 -30.50
C LEU A 146 -6.82 -47.82 -31.35
N GLU A 147 -7.14 -46.93 -32.27
CA GLU A 147 -8.23 -47.07 -33.24
C GLU A 147 -7.71 -47.42 -34.63
N SER A 148 -8.45 -48.23 -35.38
CA SER A 148 -8.14 -48.57 -36.77
C SER A 148 -8.58 -47.44 -37.69
N VAL A 149 -7.64 -46.86 -38.43
CA VAL A 149 -7.86 -45.68 -39.28
C VAL A 149 -7.42 -45.97 -40.71
N LEU A 150 -8.27 -45.61 -41.66
CA LEU A 150 -7.99 -45.62 -43.10
C LEU A 150 -7.94 -44.17 -43.59
N PHE A 151 -6.75 -43.69 -43.93
CA PHE A 151 -6.61 -42.45 -44.68
C PHE A 151 -6.90 -42.72 -46.15
N GLN A 152 -7.73 -41.87 -46.76
CA GLN A 152 -7.97 -41.85 -48.19
C GLN A 152 -7.70 -40.46 -48.73
N THR A 153 -7.09 -40.37 -49.91
CA THR A 153 -6.80 -39.08 -50.56
C THR A 153 -7.07 -39.19 -52.05
N GLU A 154 -7.70 -38.15 -52.61
CA GLU A 154 -7.87 -37.98 -54.05
C GLU A 154 -6.66 -37.24 -54.62
N VAL A 155 -6.15 -37.68 -55.77
CA VAL A 155 -5.00 -37.07 -56.44
C VAL A 155 -5.50 -36.12 -57.53
N ASN A 156 -5.41 -34.81 -57.27
CA ASN A 156 -5.80 -33.73 -58.19
C ASN A 156 -4.59 -32.89 -58.64
N ASP A 157 -4.63 -32.39 -59.89
CA ASP A 157 -3.49 -32.00 -60.75
C ASP A 157 -2.68 -30.73 -60.37
N GLY A 158 -2.52 -30.40 -59.10
CA GLY A 158 -1.90 -29.14 -58.66
C GLY A 158 -0.39 -29.21 -58.36
N LEU A 159 0.10 -30.35 -57.86
CA LEU A 159 1.51 -30.61 -57.53
C LEU A 159 1.65 -32.11 -57.27
N ALA A 160 2.28 -32.88 -58.18
CA ALA A 160 2.49 -34.31 -57.99
C ALA A 160 3.47 -34.59 -56.82
N ILE A 161 2.96 -34.57 -55.58
CA ILE A 161 3.72 -34.90 -54.36
C ILE A 161 3.91 -36.41 -54.19
N PHE A 162 3.13 -37.23 -54.90
CA PHE A 162 3.25 -38.68 -54.93
C PHE A 162 4.15 -39.12 -56.09
N ALA A 163 5.06 -40.04 -55.80
CA ALA A 163 5.85 -40.77 -56.78
C ALA A 163 5.28 -42.20 -56.88
N ASN A 164 4.97 -42.65 -58.10
CA ASN A 164 4.73 -44.06 -58.33
C ASN A 164 6.03 -44.83 -58.11
N ILE A 165 6.02 -45.77 -57.16
CA ILE A 165 7.20 -46.59 -56.86
C ILE A 165 7.00 -48.07 -57.18
N GLU A 166 5.89 -48.45 -57.82
CA GLU A 166 5.58 -49.85 -58.17
C GLU A 166 6.74 -50.55 -58.88
N ASN A 167 7.38 -49.86 -59.83
CA ASN A 167 8.49 -50.39 -60.63
C ASN A 167 9.83 -50.47 -59.87
N VAL A 168 9.99 -49.74 -58.77
CA VAL A 168 11.24 -49.65 -57.99
C VAL A 168 11.10 -50.20 -56.55
N SER A 169 9.89 -50.50 -56.10
CA SER A 169 9.58 -51.09 -54.79
C SER A 169 10.12 -52.52 -54.71
N TYR A 170 10.39 -52.99 -53.49
CA TYR A 170 10.67 -54.40 -53.24
C TYR A 170 9.46 -55.29 -53.55
N TYR A 171 8.25 -54.78 -53.31
CA TYR A 171 6.99 -55.48 -53.56
C TYR A 171 6.36 -54.96 -54.87
N LYS A 172 6.53 -55.73 -55.95
CA LYS A 172 6.12 -55.32 -57.30
C LYS A 172 4.61 -55.34 -57.55
N ASP A 173 3.85 -56.03 -56.70
CA ASP A 173 2.43 -56.33 -56.94
C ASP A 173 1.47 -55.44 -56.10
N GLU A 174 1.99 -54.50 -55.28
CA GLU A 174 1.18 -53.76 -54.30
C GLU A 174 0.75 -52.34 -54.75
N GLY A 175 1.23 -51.88 -55.91
CA GLY A 175 0.86 -50.58 -56.48
C GLY A 175 1.08 -49.42 -55.49
N GLU A 176 2.31 -49.31 -54.96
CA GLU A 176 2.65 -48.36 -53.90
C GLU A 176 3.06 -46.98 -54.44
N PHE A 177 2.69 -45.97 -53.66
CA PHE A 177 3.04 -44.57 -53.86
C PHE A 177 3.72 -44.03 -52.61
N LEU A 178 4.83 -43.32 -52.79
CA LEU A 178 5.47 -42.57 -51.71
C LEU A 178 5.31 -41.08 -51.97
N PHE A 179 5.09 -40.29 -50.94
CA PHE A 179 5.18 -38.84 -51.03
C PHE A 179 6.34 -38.29 -50.20
N THR A 180 6.78 -37.08 -50.56
CA THR A 180 7.90 -36.40 -49.91
C THR A 180 7.54 -35.85 -48.53
N ILE A 181 8.46 -36.00 -47.56
CA ILE A 181 8.38 -35.40 -46.22
C ILE A 181 8.04 -33.91 -46.30
N GLY A 182 7.14 -33.45 -45.41
CA GLY A 182 6.71 -32.05 -45.35
C GLY A 182 5.54 -31.70 -46.27
N SER A 183 4.86 -32.70 -46.83
CA SER A 183 3.61 -32.52 -47.57
C SER A 183 2.45 -32.21 -46.61
N VAL A 184 1.63 -31.22 -46.98
CA VAL A 184 0.51 -30.72 -46.17
C VAL A 184 -0.82 -31.12 -46.83
N PHE A 185 -1.70 -31.74 -46.06
CA PHE A 185 -3.03 -32.18 -46.47
C PHE A 185 -4.10 -31.44 -45.67
N ARG A 186 -5.25 -31.12 -46.26
CA ARG A 186 -6.43 -30.67 -45.52
C ARG A 186 -7.28 -31.86 -45.13
N ILE A 187 -7.74 -31.92 -43.88
CA ILE A 187 -8.68 -32.93 -43.40
C ILE A 187 -10.07 -32.53 -43.91
N ALA A 188 -10.55 -33.17 -44.97
CA ALA A 188 -11.83 -32.82 -45.58
C ALA A 188 -13.01 -33.40 -44.82
N ASP A 189 -12.90 -34.66 -44.38
CA ASP A 189 -13.97 -35.35 -43.68
C ASP A 189 -13.44 -36.53 -42.85
N ILE A 190 -14.19 -36.92 -41.81
CA ILE A 190 -13.89 -38.08 -40.97
C ILE A 190 -15.19 -38.86 -40.71
N GLU A 191 -15.28 -40.06 -41.27
CA GLU A 191 -16.43 -40.94 -41.14
C GLU A 191 -16.07 -42.22 -40.37
N HIS A 192 -17.06 -42.88 -39.78
CA HIS A 192 -16.87 -44.19 -39.11
C HIS A 192 -17.68 -45.25 -39.86
N ILE A 193 -17.00 -46.17 -40.55
CA ILE A 193 -17.64 -47.17 -41.41
C ILE A 193 -17.77 -48.50 -40.67
N GLY A 194 -18.98 -48.79 -40.20
CA GLY A 194 -19.24 -49.91 -39.29
C GLY A 194 -18.50 -49.71 -37.95
N ASN A 195 -18.81 -50.49 -36.91
CA ASN A 195 -18.15 -50.35 -35.61
C ASN A 195 -16.67 -50.85 -35.61
N ILE A 196 -15.93 -50.61 -36.69
CA ILE A 196 -14.67 -51.31 -36.97
C ILE A 196 -13.56 -50.34 -37.42
N ILE A 197 -13.84 -49.32 -38.24
CA ILE A 197 -12.78 -48.49 -38.86
C ILE A 197 -13.25 -47.04 -39.06
N TRP A 198 -12.37 -46.09 -38.72
CA TRP A 198 -12.50 -44.67 -39.08
C TRP A 198 -11.87 -44.40 -40.44
N VAL A 199 -12.57 -43.68 -41.30
CA VAL A 199 -12.08 -43.23 -42.61
C VAL A 199 -11.83 -41.73 -42.56
N ILE A 200 -10.60 -41.32 -42.84
CA ILE A 200 -10.19 -39.91 -42.86
C ILE A 200 -9.90 -39.52 -44.30
N THR A 201 -10.70 -38.60 -44.84
CA THR A 201 -10.53 -38.06 -46.19
C THR A 201 -9.58 -36.87 -46.16
N LEU A 202 -8.46 -37.01 -46.85
CA LEU A 202 -7.44 -35.98 -47.03
C LEU A 202 -7.55 -35.38 -48.42
N VAL A 203 -7.42 -34.07 -48.52
CA VAL A 203 -7.42 -33.33 -49.80
C VAL A 203 -6.14 -32.52 -49.91
N ILE A 204 -5.48 -32.63 -51.07
CA ILE A 204 -4.37 -31.75 -51.44
C ILE A 204 -4.98 -30.43 -51.91
N ASP A 205 -4.88 -29.39 -51.09
CA ASP A 205 -5.46 -28.08 -51.38
C ASP A 205 -4.39 -27.14 -51.94
N THR A 206 -4.27 -27.07 -53.27
CA THR A 206 -3.31 -26.17 -53.93
C THR A 206 -3.88 -24.78 -54.23
N ASN A 207 -5.20 -24.59 -54.16
CA ASN A 207 -5.86 -23.39 -54.68
C ASN A 207 -6.58 -22.54 -53.61
N ALA A 208 -6.77 -23.00 -52.37
CA ALA A 208 -7.62 -22.27 -51.42
C ALA A 208 -6.92 -21.27 -50.48
N ASN A 209 -5.59 -21.29 -50.33
CA ASN A 209 -4.91 -20.39 -49.39
C ASN A 209 -3.47 -20.05 -49.80
N GLU A 210 -3.20 -18.77 -50.07
CA GLU A 210 -1.89 -18.25 -50.48
C GLU A 210 -0.78 -18.59 -49.45
N ASP A 211 -1.16 -18.69 -48.17
CA ASP A 211 -0.25 -19.01 -47.06
C ASP A 211 0.19 -20.48 -47.04
N VAL A 212 -0.67 -21.41 -47.44
CA VAL A 212 -0.34 -22.84 -47.52
C VAL A 212 0.58 -23.11 -48.70
N GLU A 213 0.36 -22.41 -49.82
CA GLU A 213 1.25 -22.46 -50.96
C GLU A 213 2.62 -21.84 -50.62
N LYS A 214 2.66 -20.70 -49.92
CA LYS A 214 3.89 -20.09 -49.40
C LYS A 214 4.61 -21.02 -48.42
N LEU A 215 3.90 -21.65 -47.49
CA LEU A 215 4.45 -22.61 -46.54
C LEU A 215 5.00 -23.85 -47.25
N SER A 216 4.25 -24.43 -48.18
CA SER A 216 4.69 -25.59 -48.96
C SER A 216 5.91 -25.26 -49.84
N LYS A 217 5.94 -24.08 -50.47
CA LYS A 217 7.12 -23.58 -51.19
C LYS A 217 8.29 -23.28 -50.26
N TYR A 218 8.04 -22.72 -49.07
CA TYR A 218 9.06 -22.47 -48.05
C TYR A 218 9.66 -23.78 -47.54
N LEU A 219 8.83 -24.73 -47.13
CA LEU A 219 9.26 -26.07 -46.69
C LEU A 219 10.01 -26.78 -47.81
N LYS A 220 9.51 -26.77 -49.06
CA LYS A 220 10.24 -27.32 -50.20
C LYS A 220 11.60 -26.64 -50.39
N LYS A 221 11.68 -25.30 -50.41
CA LYS A 221 12.95 -24.55 -50.49
C LYS A 221 13.88 -24.85 -49.30
N TYR A 222 13.30 -25.08 -48.13
CA TYR A 222 14.00 -25.37 -46.87
C TYR A 222 14.59 -26.79 -46.87
N TYR A 223 13.92 -27.75 -47.51
CA TYR A 223 14.31 -29.17 -47.61
C TYR A 223 15.10 -29.50 -48.89
N THR A 224 14.95 -28.75 -49.99
CA THR A 224 15.70 -28.98 -51.25
C THR A 224 17.11 -28.39 -51.25
N GLY A 225 17.48 -27.61 -50.23
CA GLY A 225 18.85 -27.12 -50.06
C GLY A 225 19.79 -28.15 -49.43
N GLU A 226 21.10 -27.95 -49.57
CA GLU A 226 22.09 -28.70 -48.79
C GLU A 226 21.85 -28.45 -47.29
N CYS A 227 21.31 -29.45 -46.59
CA CYS A 227 21.19 -29.41 -45.13
C CYS A 227 22.60 -29.38 -44.50
N SER A 228 23.03 -28.22 -44.02
CA SER A 228 24.29 -28.05 -43.30
C SER A 228 24.15 -28.46 -41.84
N LEU A 229 25.18 -29.06 -41.25
CA LEU A 229 25.27 -29.36 -39.82
C LEU A 229 24.97 -28.13 -38.94
N LEU A 230 25.36 -26.96 -39.43
CA LEU A 230 25.07 -25.67 -38.84
C LEU A 230 23.56 -25.45 -38.67
N LYS A 231 22.74 -25.77 -39.66
CA LYS A 231 21.29 -25.60 -39.61
C LYS A 231 20.61 -26.51 -38.57
N ILE A 232 21.12 -27.73 -38.41
CA ILE A 232 20.66 -28.63 -37.33
C ILE A 232 21.00 -28.01 -35.97
N ALA A 233 22.21 -27.48 -35.83
CA ALA A 233 22.62 -26.81 -34.59
C ALA A 233 21.79 -25.54 -34.30
N GLU A 234 21.44 -24.75 -35.32
CA GLU A 234 20.55 -23.59 -35.17
C GLU A 234 19.16 -23.98 -34.66
N ILE A 235 18.57 -25.04 -35.23
CA ILE A 235 17.26 -25.56 -34.79
C ILE A 235 17.35 -26.06 -33.35
N LEU A 236 18.39 -26.85 -33.03
CA LEU A 236 18.63 -27.36 -31.68
C LEU A 236 18.80 -26.22 -30.67
N PHE A 237 19.51 -25.16 -31.05
CA PHE A 237 19.64 -23.95 -30.24
C PHE A 237 18.28 -23.27 -30.02
N GLN A 238 17.46 -23.14 -31.06
CA GLN A 238 16.12 -22.52 -30.96
C GLN A 238 15.17 -23.29 -30.04
N ILE A 239 15.27 -24.62 -30.00
CA ILE A 239 14.45 -25.46 -29.11
C ILE A 239 15.07 -25.64 -27.70
N GLY A 240 16.19 -24.98 -27.41
CA GLY A 240 16.84 -24.99 -26.08
C GLY A 240 17.77 -26.19 -25.81
N GLU A 241 18.05 -27.02 -26.82
CA GLU A 241 18.92 -28.20 -26.71
C GLU A 241 20.40 -27.80 -26.90
N TYR A 242 20.92 -26.95 -26.01
CA TYR A 242 22.22 -26.28 -26.17
C TYR A 242 23.42 -27.24 -26.26
N ASP A 243 23.44 -28.31 -25.47
CA ASP A 243 24.54 -29.29 -25.50
C ASP A 243 24.58 -30.07 -26.82
N ARG A 244 23.41 -30.40 -27.37
CA ARG A 244 23.30 -31.05 -28.69
C ARG A 244 23.65 -30.07 -29.79
N ALA A 245 23.18 -28.82 -29.70
CA ALA A 245 23.57 -27.76 -30.63
C ALA A 245 25.09 -27.58 -30.66
N GLU A 246 25.75 -27.54 -29.50
CA GLU A 246 27.21 -27.47 -29.39
C GLU A 246 27.90 -28.67 -30.04
N HIS A 247 27.39 -29.89 -29.81
CA HIS A 247 27.91 -31.11 -30.42
C HIS A 247 27.90 -31.02 -31.96
N TYR A 248 26.78 -30.60 -32.55
CA TYR A 248 26.66 -30.45 -34.00
C TYR A 248 27.48 -29.28 -34.54
N CYS A 249 27.65 -28.19 -33.79
CA CYS A 249 28.60 -27.12 -34.13
C CYS A 249 30.04 -27.62 -34.18
N LYS A 250 30.47 -28.46 -33.22
CA LYS A 250 31.82 -29.06 -33.21
C LYS A 250 32.05 -29.96 -34.42
N LEU A 251 31.09 -30.83 -34.73
CA LEU A 251 31.14 -31.66 -35.94
C LEU A 251 31.19 -30.81 -37.21
N CYS A 252 30.42 -29.72 -37.27
CA CYS A 252 30.45 -28.79 -38.40
C CYS A 252 31.84 -28.16 -38.55
N ASN A 253 32.47 -27.77 -37.44
CA ASN A 253 33.81 -27.16 -37.43
C ASN A 253 34.88 -28.11 -38.00
N GLU A 254 34.77 -29.41 -37.72
CA GLU A 254 35.70 -30.43 -38.20
C GLU A 254 35.57 -30.68 -39.72
N GLN A 255 34.36 -30.53 -40.28
CA GLN A 255 34.05 -30.77 -41.70
C GLN A 255 34.20 -29.51 -42.58
N LEU A 256 34.38 -28.33 -42.00
CA LEU A 256 34.39 -27.07 -42.74
C LEU A 256 35.72 -26.81 -43.45
N HIS A 257 35.75 -27.10 -44.76
CA HIS A 257 36.85 -26.77 -45.66
C HIS A 257 36.66 -25.37 -46.30
N VAL A 258 37.12 -24.35 -45.59
CA VAL A 258 37.60 -23.05 -46.13
C VAL A 258 36.56 -21.98 -46.55
N ASP A 259 35.26 -22.07 -46.23
CA ASP A 259 34.38 -20.89 -46.38
C ASP A 259 34.43 -19.96 -45.15
N HIS A 260 34.74 -18.67 -45.38
CA HIS A 260 34.78 -17.63 -44.36
C HIS A 260 33.38 -17.26 -43.82
N GLN A 261 32.32 -17.36 -44.64
CA GLN A 261 30.96 -16.99 -44.23
C GLN A 261 30.32 -18.04 -43.32
N ASP A 262 30.43 -19.31 -43.68
CA ASP A 262 29.93 -20.41 -42.84
C ASP A 262 30.69 -20.50 -41.51
N ARG A 263 31.99 -20.21 -41.52
CA ARG A 263 32.79 -20.10 -40.29
C ARG A 263 32.36 -18.91 -39.43
N CYS A 264 31.95 -17.80 -40.02
CA CYS A 264 31.38 -16.67 -39.29
C CYS A 264 30.04 -17.03 -38.65
N ARG A 265 29.12 -17.69 -39.37
CA ARG A 265 27.84 -18.15 -38.83
C ARG A 265 28.02 -19.20 -37.73
N LEU A 266 28.97 -20.11 -37.89
CA LEU A 266 29.31 -21.09 -36.87
C LEU A 266 29.84 -20.43 -35.59
N ASN A 267 30.74 -19.45 -35.72
CA ASN A 267 31.23 -18.68 -34.57
C ASN A 267 30.11 -17.85 -33.92
N LEU A 268 29.20 -17.28 -34.70
CA LEU A 268 28.02 -16.58 -34.17
C LEU A 268 27.17 -17.53 -33.30
N LEU A 269 26.88 -18.73 -33.83
CA LEU A 269 26.08 -19.73 -33.13
C LEU A 269 26.80 -20.28 -31.89
N PHE A 270 28.12 -20.49 -31.94
CA PHE A 270 28.90 -20.79 -30.73
C PHE A 270 28.79 -19.66 -29.70
N GLY A 271 28.91 -18.39 -30.13
CA GLY A 271 28.70 -17.24 -29.25
C GLY A 271 27.32 -17.28 -28.56
N ASP A 272 26.26 -17.53 -29.34
CA ASP A 272 24.90 -17.63 -28.82
C ASP A 272 24.71 -18.84 -27.88
N ILE A 273 25.28 -20.01 -28.18
CA ILE A 273 25.21 -21.21 -27.34
C ILE A 273 25.96 -20.98 -26.01
N PHE A 274 27.17 -20.43 -26.05
CA PHE A 274 27.96 -20.20 -24.83
C PHE A 274 27.34 -19.11 -23.95
N ARG A 275 26.75 -18.07 -24.56
CA ARG A 275 26.00 -17.02 -23.86
C ARG A 275 24.73 -17.58 -23.22
N ALA A 276 23.81 -18.10 -24.03
CA ALA A 276 22.47 -18.47 -23.57
C ALA A 276 22.41 -19.83 -22.84
N GLY A 277 23.22 -20.80 -23.27
CA GLY A 277 23.16 -22.16 -22.72
C GLY A 277 24.09 -22.40 -21.53
N LYS A 278 25.27 -21.79 -21.52
CA LYS A 278 26.29 -22.04 -20.48
C LYS A 278 26.58 -20.87 -19.55
N GLY A 279 26.15 -19.66 -19.90
CA GLY A 279 26.50 -18.43 -19.17
C GLY A 279 28.00 -18.15 -19.16
N ASP A 280 28.77 -18.73 -20.08
CA ASP A 280 30.21 -18.47 -20.22
C ASP A 280 30.42 -17.29 -21.16
N PHE A 281 30.28 -16.09 -20.57
CA PHE A 281 30.37 -14.84 -21.30
C PHE A 281 31.75 -14.59 -21.90
N GLN A 282 32.81 -15.13 -21.29
CA GLN A 282 34.17 -14.95 -21.79
C GLN A 282 34.41 -15.77 -23.07
N ALA A 283 33.96 -17.03 -23.09
CA ALA A 283 34.00 -17.85 -24.29
C ALA A 283 33.10 -17.27 -25.39
N ALA A 284 31.89 -16.82 -25.03
CA ALA A 284 30.97 -16.18 -25.97
C ALA A 284 31.59 -14.93 -26.63
N GLU A 285 32.25 -14.06 -25.85
CA GLU A 285 32.95 -12.88 -26.36
C GLU A 285 34.02 -13.24 -27.39
N GLN A 286 34.82 -14.27 -27.12
CA GLN A 286 35.85 -14.75 -28.06
C GLN A 286 35.26 -15.20 -29.39
N PHE A 287 34.15 -15.96 -29.33
CA PHE A 287 33.47 -16.44 -30.54
C PHE A 287 32.84 -15.30 -31.33
N TYR A 288 32.15 -14.36 -30.69
CA TYR A 288 31.56 -13.22 -31.38
C TYR A 288 32.64 -12.29 -31.98
N VAL A 289 33.74 -12.01 -31.28
CA VAL A 289 34.86 -11.21 -31.83
C VAL A 289 35.51 -11.92 -33.02
N SER A 290 35.63 -13.25 -32.96
CA SER A 290 36.11 -14.07 -34.08
C SER A 290 35.15 -14.02 -35.26
N ALA A 291 33.84 -14.10 -35.02
CA ALA A 291 32.81 -13.94 -36.05
C ALA A 291 32.88 -12.55 -36.69
N LEU A 292 33.02 -11.48 -35.89
CA LEU A 292 33.04 -10.11 -36.38
C LEU A 292 34.22 -9.85 -37.34
N LYS A 293 35.38 -10.48 -37.09
CA LYS A 293 36.55 -10.43 -37.98
C LYS A 293 36.33 -11.15 -39.31
N LEU A 294 35.47 -12.16 -39.33
CA LEU A 294 35.15 -12.98 -40.51
C LEU A 294 33.92 -12.45 -41.27
N ALA A 295 33.13 -11.58 -40.66
CA ALA A 295 31.92 -11.01 -41.24
C ALA A 295 32.22 -10.02 -42.37
N GLN A 296 32.19 -10.52 -43.62
CA GLN A 296 32.35 -9.70 -44.83
C GLN A 296 31.01 -9.14 -45.35
N ASP A 297 29.91 -9.83 -45.07
CA ASP A 297 28.54 -9.44 -45.44
C ASP A 297 27.94 -8.49 -44.40
N SER A 298 27.33 -7.39 -44.84
CA SER A 298 26.61 -6.43 -44.00
C SER A 298 25.55 -7.09 -43.12
N SER A 299 24.79 -8.05 -43.65
CA SER A 299 23.70 -8.72 -42.92
C SER A 299 24.24 -9.62 -41.80
N LEU A 300 25.30 -10.38 -42.11
CA LEU A 300 25.95 -11.24 -41.12
C LEU A 300 26.69 -10.42 -40.06
N ARG A 301 27.34 -9.33 -40.48
CA ARG A 301 27.97 -8.37 -39.56
C ARG A 301 26.96 -7.76 -38.59
N ALA A 302 25.79 -7.36 -39.08
CA ALA A 302 24.72 -6.86 -38.23
C ALA A 302 24.24 -7.91 -37.21
N SER A 303 24.10 -9.16 -37.63
CA SER A 303 23.74 -10.28 -36.74
C SER A 303 24.78 -10.52 -35.64
N VAL A 304 26.08 -10.45 -35.97
CA VAL A 304 27.17 -10.55 -35.00
C VAL A 304 27.20 -9.38 -34.03
N LEU A 305 27.02 -8.16 -34.52
CA LEU A 305 26.93 -6.96 -33.68
C LEU A 305 25.73 -7.02 -32.74
N ALA A 306 24.59 -7.56 -33.18
CA ALA A 306 23.45 -7.79 -32.31
C ALA A 306 23.75 -8.85 -31.23
N GLY A 307 24.47 -9.93 -31.58
CA GLY A 307 24.95 -10.92 -30.62
C GLY A 307 25.90 -10.34 -29.56
N LEU A 308 26.87 -9.54 -29.98
CA LEU A 308 27.77 -8.80 -29.09
C LEU A 308 27.02 -7.83 -28.19
N GLY A 309 26.07 -7.07 -28.74
CA GLY A 309 25.27 -6.14 -27.96
C GLY A 309 24.47 -6.83 -26.86
N ARG A 310 23.87 -8.00 -27.13
CA ARG A 310 23.20 -8.80 -26.10
C ARG A 310 24.15 -9.32 -25.02
N LEU A 311 25.35 -9.75 -25.40
CA LEU A 311 26.39 -10.17 -24.44
C LEU A 311 26.85 -9.00 -23.55
N GLU A 312 27.05 -7.83 -24.14
CA GLU A 312 27.47 -6.62 -23.43
C GLU A 312 26.40 -6.13 -22.46
N ASP A 313 25.13 -6.24 -22.83
CA ASP A 313 24.00 -5.97 -21.92
C ASP A 313 24.03 -6.89 -20.69
N GLU A 314 24.13 -8.21 -20.91
CA GLU A 314 24.19 -9.21 -19.85
C GLU A 314 25.43 -9.06 -18.94
N THR A 315 26.53 -8.51 -19.46
CA THR A 315 27.74 -8.21 -18.69
C THR A 315 27.78 -6.80 -18.09
N GLY A 316 26.71 -6.01 -18.23
CA GLY A 316 26.57 -4.67 -17.64
C GLY A 316 27.28 -3.55 -18.40
N LYS A 317 27.81 -3.81 -19.60
CA LYS A 317 28.51 -2.84 -20.46
C LYS A 317 27.52 -2.09 -21.36
N TYR A 318 26.55 -1.41 -20.76
CA TYR A 318 25.37 -0.89 -21.48
C TYR A 318 25.69 0.11 -22.62
N GLU A 319 26.71 0.96 -22.49
CA GLU A 319 27.07 1.92 -23.56
C GLU A 319 27.67 1.23 -24.78
N ALA A 320 28.48 0.18 -24.56
CA ALA A 320 29.01 -0.64 -25.65
C ALA A 320 27.88 -1.40 -26.35
N ALA A 321 26.96 -1.98 -25.55
CA ALA A 321 25.79 -2.69 -26.05
C ALA A 321 24.95 -1.81 -26.98
N LEU A 322 24.61 -0.59 -26.54
CA LEU A 322 23.86 0.36 -27.36
C LEU A 322 24.61 0.75 -28.64
N THR A 323 25.94 0.91 -28.57
CA THR A 323 26.76 1.24 -29.73
C THR A 323 26.69 0.14 -30.78
N HIS A 324 26.95 -1.11 -30.41
CA HIS A 324 26.91 -2.24 -31.34
C HIS A 324 25.50 -2.56 -31.84
N LEU A 325 24.46 -2.42 -31.00
CA LEU A 325 23.07 -2.60 -31.42
C LEU A 325 22.63 -1.50 -32.40
N THR A 326 23.08 -0.26 -32.20
CA THR A 326 22.80 0.85 -33.14
C THR A 326 23.55 0.64 -34.47
N GLU A 327 24.81 0.19 -34.44
CA GLU A 327 25.53 -0.15 -35.68
C GLU A 327 24.85 -1.32 -36.42
N SER A 328 24.38 -2.34 -35.70
CA SER A 328 23.58 -3.44 -36.26
C SER A 328 22.29 -2.94 -36.90
N PHE A 329 21.59 -2.04 -36.22
CA PHE A 329 20.37 -1.41 -36.69
C PHE A 329 20.61 -0.63 -38.00
N ASP A 330 21.63 0.23 -38.03
CA ASP A 330 21.98 1.05 -39.20
C ASP A 330 22.37 0.18 -40.41
N LEU A 331 23.08 -0.92 -40.19
CA LEU A 331 23.44 -1.87 -41.25
C LEU A 331 22.20 -2.59 -41.81
N ASN A 332 21.30 -3.05 -40.94
CA ASN A 332 20.07 -3.71 -41.36
C ASN A 332 19.15 -2.75 -42.14
N LEU A 333 19.05 -1.48 -41.72
CA LEU A 333 18.29 -0.46 -42.45
C LEU A 333 18.88 -0.15 -43.83
N LYS A 334 20.21 -0.14 -43.97
CA LYS A 334 20.87 0.12 -45.26
C LYS A 334 20.64 -0.98 -46.29
N GLU A 335 20.69 -2.24 -45.87
CA GLU A 335 20.45 -3.40 -46.75
C GLU A 335 18.96 -3.53 -47.13
N HIS A 336 18.07 -3.08 -46.24
CA HIS A 336 16.64 -3.31 -46.36
C HIS A 336 15.79 -2.04 -46.11
N PRO A 337 15.96 -0.97 -46.92
CA PRO A 337 15.40 0.36 -46.64
C PRO A 337 13.87 0.46 -46.76
N ASN A 338 13.20 -0.49 -47.42
CA ASN A 338 11.77 -0.46 -47.71
C ASN A 338 10.97 -1.66 -47.16
N THR A 339 11.60 -2.51 -46.36
CA THR A 339 10.94 -3.72 -45.81
C THR A 339 10.84 -3.60 -44.31
N THR A 340 9.61 -3.57 -43.81
CA THR A 340 9.24 -4.02 -42.47
C THR A 340 9.95 -5.36 -42.23
N ASN A 341 11.00 -5.39 -41.41
CA ASN A 341 11.91 -6.52 -41.31
C ASN A 341 11.92 -7.05 -39.86
N GLU A 342 11.66 -8.34 -39.71
CA GLU A 342 11.67 -9.06 -38.43
C GLU A 342 12.99 -8.83 -37.65
N ILE A 343 14.12 -8.76 -38.37
CA ILE A 343 15.44 -8.50 -37.78
C ILE A 343 15.49 -7.12 -37.11
N VAL A 344 14.92 -6.10 -37.76
CA VAL A 344 14.87 -4.73 -37.22
C VAL A 344 13.99 -4.68 -35.98
N ALA A 345 12.85 -5.36 -36.00
CA ALA A 345 11.98 -5.46 -34.82
C ALA A 345 12.70 -6.10 -33.63
N LYS A 346 13.50 -7.15 -33.87
CA LYS A 346 14.31 -7.81 -32.85
C LYS A 346 15.40 -6.90 -32.29
N VAL A 347 16.11 -6.16 -33.15
CA VAL A 347 17.14 -5.20 -32.70
C VAL A 347 16.53 -4.08 -31.85
N TYR A 348 15.34 -3.57 -32.20
CA TYR A 348 14.62 -2.61 -31.34
C TYR A 348 14.25 -3.20 -29.98
N ALA A 349 13.79 -4.45 -29.93
CA ALA A 349 13.50 -5.14 -28.67
C ALA A 349 14.76 -5.34 -27.82
N ASP A 350 15.91 -5.64 -28.45
CA ASP A 350 17.22 -5.75 -27.78
C ASP A 350 17.65 -4.37 -27.22
N ILE A 351 17.54 -3.28 -28.00
CA ILE A 351 17.85 -1.91 -27.54
C ILE A 351 16.94 -1.51 -26.37
N ALA A 352 15.64 -1.82 -26.47
CA ALA A 352 14.68 -1.56 -25.41
C ALA A 352 15.06 -2.27 -24.11
N LEU A 353 15.53 -3.51 -24.20
CA LEU A 353 16.00 -4.28 -23.06
C LEU A 353 17.22 -3.63 -22.37
N VAL A 354 18.18 -3.12 -23.15
CA VAL A 354 19.34 -2.40 -22.61
C VAL A 354 18.90 -1.14 -21.86
N TYR A 355 17.99 -0.33 -22.43
CA TYR A 355 17.46 0.84 -21.74
C TYR A 355 16.70 0.48 -20.46
N ARG A 356 16.01 -0.67 -20.44
CA ARG A 356 15.38 -1.20 -19.22
C ARG A 356 16.41 -1.50 -18.13
N HIS A 357 17.52 -2.17 -18.47
CA HIS A 357 18.59 -2.46 -17.50
C HIS A 357 19.33 -1.21 -17.02
N LYS A 358 19.39 -0.15 -17.85
CA LYS A 358 19.85 1.20 -17.46
C LYS A 358 18.85 1.99 -16.61
N LEU A 359 17.66 1.45 -16.34
CA LEU A 359 16.56 2.12 -15.64
C LEU A 359 15.96 3.33 -16.39
N ASP A 360 16.19 3.47 -17.70
CA ASP A 360 15.50 4.45 -18.56
C ASP A 360 14.24 3.80 -19.16
N PHE A 361 13.21 3.70 -18.32
CA PHE A 361 11.96 3.02 -18.68
C PHE A 361 11.19 3.73 -19.79
N THR A 362 11.37 5.06 -19.92
CA THR A 362 10.74 5.86 -20.98
C THR A 362 11.25 5.49 -22.36
N LYS A 363 12.57 5.49 -22.57
CA LYS A 363 13.14 5.08 -23.87
C LYS A 363 12.92 3.60 -24.14
N SER A 364 13.01 2.77 -23.10
CA SER A 364 12.70 1.34 -23.23
C SER A 364 11.29 1.11 -23.81
N LEU A 365 10.30 1.86 -23.31
CA LEU A 365 8.92 1.77 -23.79
C LEU A 365 8.78 2.25 -25.24
N GLU A 366 9.46 3.34 -25.62
CA GLU A 366 9.48 3.85 -27.00
C GLU A 366 9.99 2.79 -27.98
N TYR A 367 11.14 2.15 -27.68
CA TYR A 367 11.74 1.15 -28.55
C TYR A 367 10.93 -0.16 -28.61
N TYR A 368 10.33 -0.61 -27.50
CA TYR A 368 9.42 -1.76 -27.56
C TYR A 368 8.15 -1.46 -28.37
N ASN A 369 7.61 -0.24 -28.30
CA ASN A 369 6.47 0.15 -29.13
C ASN A 369 6.84 0.19 -30.63
N GLN A 370 8.04 0.67 -30.97
CA GLN A 370 8.54 0.60 -32.36
C GLN A 370 8.69 -0.85 -32.84
N SER A 371 9.22 -1.73 -31.99
CA SER A 371 9.28 -3.17 -32.27
C SER A 371 7.87 -3.76 -32.47
N LEU A 372 6.89 -3.33 -31.67
CA LEU A 372 5.51 -3.82 -31.73
C LEU A 372 4.82 -3.39 -33.02
N GLU A 373 4.99 -2.12 -33.43
CA GLU A 373 4.43 -1.59 -34.67
C GLU A 373 4.91 -2.39 -35.89
N ILE A 374 6.21 -2.70 -35.95
CA ILE A 374 6.78 -3.53 -37.03
C ILE A 374 6.22 -4.95 -36.97
N ASN A 375 6.15 -5.57 -35.79
CA ASN A 375 5.63 -6.94 -35.66
C ASN A 375 4.13 -7.04 -36.02
N LEU A 376 3.31 -6.05 -35.68
CA LEU A 376 1.87 -6.03 -36.02
C LEU A 376 1.62 -5.88 -37.53
N GLN A 377 2.56 -5.29 -38.27
CA GLN A 377 2.49 -5.24 -39.74
C GLN A 377 2.91 -6.57 -40.39
N LEU A 378 3.73 -7.38 -39.71
CA LEU A 378 4.31 -8.62 -40.24
C LEU A 378 3.54 -9.87 -39.83
N LEU A 379 2.94 -9.87 -38.64
CA LEU A 379 2.42 -11.05 -37.99
C LEU A 379 0.91 -10.88 -37.71
N PRO A 380 0.12 -11.97 -37.77
CA PRO A 380 -1.27 -11.94 -37.35
C PRO A 380 -1.45 -11.54 -35.87
N ASP A 381 -2.59 -10.95 -35.53
CA ASP A 381 -2.92 -10.36 -34.21
C ASP A 381 -2.68 -11.26 -32.97
N LEU A 382 -2.60 -12.58 -33.14
CA LEU A 382 -2.37 -13.54 -32.05
C LEU A 382 -1.12 -14.41 -32.26
N HIS A 383 -0.13 -13.90 -32.99
CA HIS A 383 1.12 -14.60 -33.21
C HIS A 383 1.90 -14.78 -31.89
N PRO A 384 2.45 -15.97 -31.58
CA PRO A 384 3.16 -16.23 -30.32
C PRO A 384 4.28 -15.23 -30.01
N SER A 385 5.01 -14.74 -31.03
CA SER A 385 6.09 -13.76 -30.86
C SER A 385 5.65 -12.42 -30.27
N LEU A 386 4.37 -12.06 -30.35
CA LEU A 386 3.84 -10.81 -29.78
C LEU A 386 3.67 -10.89 -28.25
N ALA A 387 3.54 -12.09 -27.68
CA ALA A 387 3.24 -12.27 -26.26
C ALA A 387 4.32 -11.64 -25.35
N ASN A 388 5.59 -11.91 -25.62
CA ASN A 388 6.70 -11.40 -24.81
C ASN A 388 6.85 -9.88 -24.93
N LEU A 389 6.54 -9.33 -26.11
CA LEU A 389 6.57 -7.91 -26.36
C LEU A 389 5.50 -7.16 -25.56
N TYR A 390 4.26 -7.66 -25.59
CA TYR A 390 3.17 -7.13 -24.77
C TYR A 390 3.46 -7.27 -23.27
N ASN A 391 4.04 -8.38 -22.81
CA ASN A 391 4.43 -8.54 -21.41
C ASN A 391 5.49 -7.51 -20.98
N ASN A 392 6.50 -7.24 -21.81
CA ASN A 392 7.53 -6.24 -21.50
C ASN A 392 6.99 -4.81 -21.54
N ILE A 393 6.12 -4.48 -22.51
CA ILE A 393 5.43 -3.19 -22.56
C ILE A 393 4.55 -3.00 -21.32
N ALA A 394 3.83 -4.04 -20.92
CA ALA A 394 3.00 -4.02 -19.72
C ALA A 394 3.83 -3.76 -18.45
N TYR A 395 4.98 -4.42 -18.32
CA TYR A 395 5.91 -4.20 -17.22
C TYR A 395 6.39 -2.75 -17.16
N LEU A 396 6.78 -2.17 -18.30
CA LEU A 396 7.23 -0.78 -18.35
C LEU A 396 6.10 0.20 -18.02
N ASN A 397 4.89 -0.03 -18.53
CA ASN A 397 3.72 0.76 -18.16
C ASN A 397 3.40 0.64 -16.66
N THR A 398 3.63 -0.53 -16.04
CA THR A 398 3.49 -0.71 -14.59
C THR A 398 4.46 0.18 -13.84
N VAL A 399 5.75 0.14 -14.19
CA VAL A 399 6.80 0.94 -13.53
C VAL A 399 6.60 2.45 -13.73
N LEU A 400 6.02 2.85 -14.88
CA LEU A 400 5.69 4.25 -15.18
C LEU A 400 4.35 4.73 -14.59
N GLY A 401 3.64 3.89 -13.82
CA GLY A 401 2.37 4.25 -13.18
C GLY A 401 1.15 4.26 -14.12
N LYS A 402 1.27 3.71 -15.33
CA LYS A 402 0.19 3.62 -16.33
C LYS A 402 -0.55 2.29 -16.21
N TYR A 403 -1.24 2.10 -15.09
CA TYR A 403 -1.78 0.79 -14.70
C TYR A 403 -2.84 0.23 -15.68
N ASP A 404 -3.72 1.07 -16.24
CA ASP A 404 -4.73 0.63 -17.22
C ASP A 404 -4.12 0.12 -18.54
N GLU A 405 -3.07 0.79 -19.02
CA GLU A 405 -2.35 0.38 -20.23
C GLU A 405 -1.54 -0.90 -20.00
N ALA A 406 -0.97 -1.04 -18.80
CA ALA A 406 -0.30 -2.25 -18.37
C ALA A 406 -1.26 -3.45 -18.33
N MET A 407 -2.43 -3.28 -17.71
CA MET A 407 -3.43 -4.35 -17.58
C MET A 407 -3.86 -4.88 -18.96
N LYS A 408 -4.23 -3.98 -19.89
CA LYS A 408 -4.61 -4.35 -21.26
C LYS A 408 -3.51 -5.14 -21.96
N SER A 409 -2.25 -4.73 -21.79
CA SER A 409 -1.11 -5.38 -22.42
C SER A 409 -0.84 -6.77 -21.83
N TYR A 410 -0.95 -6.94 -20.50
CA TYR A 410 -0.85 -8.27 -19.88
C TYR A 410 -2.00 -9.20 -20.30
N GLU A 411 -3.24 -8.69 -20.40
CA GLU A 411 -4.38 -9.50 -20.86
C GLU A 411 -4.19 -10.00 -22.30
N ILE A 412 -3.66 -9.16 -23.19
CA ILE A 412 -3.33 -9.56 -24.56
C ILE A 412 -2.22 -10.62 -24.55
N SER A 413 -1.14 -10.40 -23.79
CA SER A 413 -0.04 -11.37 -23.65
C SER A 413 -0.54 -12.72 -23.16
N LEU A 414 -1.31 -12.73 -22.06
CA LEU A 414 -1.89 -13.93 -21.46
C LEU A 414 -2.81 -14.66 -22.45
N LYS A 415 -3.65 -13.92 -23.20
CA LYS A 415 -4.55 -14.49 -24.21
C LYS A 415 -3.78 -15.17 -25.34
N ILE A 416 -2.69 -14.57 -25.80
CA ILE A 416 -1.82 -15.17 -26.83
C ILE A 416 -1.21 -16.46 -26.29
N GLN A 417 -0.58 -16.40 -25.11
CA GLN A 417 0.09 -17.56 -24.52
C GLN A 417 -0.86 -18.72 -24.19
N LEU A 418 -2.05 -18.44 -23.65
CA LEU A 418 -3.06 -19.49 -23.37
C LEU A 418 -3.58 -20.17 -24.64
N LYS A 419 -3.51 -19.49 -25.79
CA LYS A 419 -3.93 -20.05 -27.09
C LYS A 419 -2.79 -20.83 -27.75
N SER A 420 -1.54 -20.41 -27.57
CA SER A 420 -0.37 -20.98 -28.26
C SER A 420 0.41 -22.03 -27.46
N LEU A 421 0.31 -22.02 -26.12
CA LEU A 421 1.12 -22.85 -25.23
C LEU A 421 0.27 -23.77 -24.35
N PRO A 422 0.81 -24.92 -23.89
CA PRO A 422 0.17 -25.72 -22.85
C PRO A 422 -0.10 -24.88 -21.60
N LYS A 423 -1.20 -25.16 -20.89
CA LYS A 423 -1.61 -24.40 -19.69
C LYS A 423 -0.56 -24.34 -18.58
N THR A 424 0.38 -25.28 -18.56
CA THR A 424 1.46 -25.39 -17.57
C THR A 424 2.74 -24.67 -18.00
N HIS A 425 2.75 -23.94 -19.12
CA HIS A 425 3.97 -23.35 -19.65
C HIS A 425 4.52 -22.22 -18.76
N PRO A 426 5.85 -22.18 -18.48
CA PRO A 426 6.49 -21.15 -17.65
C PRO A 426 6.20 -19.70 -18.07
N ASP A 427 6.05 -19.44 -19.36
CA ASP A 427 5.73 -18.09 -19.87
C ASP A 427 4.39 -17.55 -19.33
N ILE A 428 3.37 -18.42 -19.20
CA ILE A 428 2.07 -18.06 -18.61
C ILE A 428 2.25 -17.69 -17.14
N ALA A 429 3.08 -18.45 -16.42
CA ALA A 429 3.41 -18.18 -15.02
C ALA A 429 4.13 -16.83 -14.86
N THR A 430 4.98 -16.45 -15.82
CA THR A 430 5.67 -15.15 -15.85
C THR A 430 4.67 -14.01 -16.00
N VAL A 431 3.67 -14.13 -16.88
CA VAL A 431 2.62 -13.11 -17.04
C VAL A 431 1.81 -12.96 -15.76
N TYR A 432 1.42 -14.07 -15.10
CA TYR A 432 0.73 -13.98 -13.81
C TYR A 432 1.57 -13.30 -12.71
N ASN A 433 2.87 -13.59 -12.63
CA ASN A 433 3.76 -12.90 -11.68
C ASN A 433 3.79 -11.38 -11.94
N ASN A 434 3.89 -10.97 -13.21
CA ASN A 434 3.98 -9.57 -13.56
C ASN A 434 2.65 -8.82 -13.39
N MET A 435 1.51 -9.49 -13.66
CA MET A 435 0.19 -8.99 -13.30
C MET A 435 0.02 -8.83 -11.79
N ALA A 436 0.60 -9.72 -10.98
CA ALA A 436 0.57 -9.59 -9.53
C ALA A 436 1.32 -8.33 -9.06
N ILE A 437 2.51 -8.07 -9.61
CA ILE A 437 3.28 -6.84 -9.35
C ILE A 437 2.47 -5.60 -9.75
N LEU A 438 1.77 -5.64 -10.89
CA LEU A 438 0.87 -4.55 -11.29
C LEU A 438 -0.22 -4.28 -10.26
N HIS A 439 -0.87 -5.33 -9.75
CA HIS A 439 -1.90 -5.18 -8.72
C HIS A 439 -1.33 -4.64 -7.40
N GLU A 440 -0.12 -5.05 -7.01
CA GLU A 440 0.59 -4.51 -5.83
C GLU A 440 0.88 -3.01 -6.00
N CYS A 441 1.42 -2.60 -7.16
CA CYS A 441 1.62 -1.17 -7.48
C CYS A 441 0.32 -0.35 -7.52
N ASN A 442 -0.80 -0.98 -7.88
CA ASN A 442 -2.12 -0.36 -7.89
C ASN A 442 -2.87 -0.50 -6.55
N HIS A 443 -2.18 -0.91 -5.47
CA HIS A 443 -2.73 -1.06 -4.12
C HIS A 443 -3.86 -2.09 -3.97
N ASP A 444 -3.91 -3.09 -4.85
CA ASP A 444 -4.87 -4.20 -4.83
C ASP A 444 -4.20 -5.52 -4.39
N SER A 445 -3.72 -5.53 -3.14
CA SER A 445 -2.88 -6.60 -2.59
C SER A 445 -3.58 -7.97 -2.56
N GLN A 446 -4.91 -8.02 -2.57
CA GLN A 446 -5.66 -9.29 -2.59
C GLN A 446 -5.61 -9.96 -3.97
N LEU A 447 -5.82 -9.21 -5.05
CA LEU A 447 -5.66 -9.73 -6.41
C LEU A 447 -4.19 -10.06 -6.71
N ALA A 448 -3.24 -9.25 -6.23
CA ALA A 448 -1.82 -9.52 -6.35
C ALA A 448 -1.47 -10.91 -5.76
N MET A 449 -1.93 -11.19 -4.55
CA MET A 449 -1.73 -12.47 -3.88
C MET A 449 -2.28 -13.65 -4.71
N GLU A 450 -3.50 -13.54 -5.25
CA GLU A 450 -4.10 -14.60 -6.07
C GLU A 450 -3.26 -14.90 -7.32
N MET A 451 -2.73 -13.87 -7.97
CA MET A 451 -1.92 -14.01 -9.18
C MET A 451 -0.52 -14.56 -8.86
N PHE A 452 0.12 -14.13 -7.77
CA PHE A 452 1.38 -14.74 -7.31
C PHE A 452 1.20 -16.24 -6.97
N CYS A 453 0.08 -16.61 -6.33
CA CYS A 453 -0.21 -18.03 -6.04
C CYS A 453 -0.36 -18.86 -7.31
N LYS A 454 -1.09 -18.35 -8.33
CA LYS A 454 -1.22 -19.01 -9.64
C LYS A 454 0.13 -19.17 -10.33
N SER A 455 0.97 -18.12 -10.30
CA SER A 455 2.32 -18.17 -10.85
C SER A 455 3.17 -19.24 -10.15
N LEU A 456 3.14 -19.29 -8.81
CA LEU A 456 3.87 -20.28 -8.03
C LEU A 456 3.39 -21.71 -8.32
N GLU A 457 2.08 -21.95 -8.45
CA GLU A 457 1.53 -23.26 -8.80
C GLU A 457 2.07 -23.76 -10.14
N LEU A 458 2.05 -22.90 -11.17
CA LEU A 458 2.54 -23.24 -12.50
C LEU A 458 4.06 -23.47 -12.53
N PHE A 459 4.84 -22.58 -11.92
CA PHE A 459 6.29 -22.75 -11.87
C PHE A 459 6.71 -23.98 -11.04
N SER A 460 6.00 -24.29 -9.95
CA SER A 460 6.28 -25.47 -9.11
C SER A 460 5.98 -26.79 -9.82
N ALA A 461 5.14 -26.78 -10.87
CA ALA A 461 4.84 -27.96 -11.66
C ALA A 461 5.94 -28.30 -12.70
N VAL A 462 6.78 -27.33 -13.07
CA VAL A 462 7.74 -27.46 -14.18
C VAL A 462 9.19 -27.29 -13.74
N LEU A 463 9.45 -26.43 -12.75
CA LEU A 463 10.80 -26.13 -12.28
C LEU A 463 11.18 -26.98 -11.06
N PRO A 464 12.47 -27.33 -10.90
CA PRO A 464 12.99 -27.91 -9.66
C PRO A 464 12.63 -27.06 -8.45
N SER A 465 12.37 -27.69 -7.30
CA SER A 465 11.93 -27.00 -6.08
C SER A 465 12.93 -25.96 -5.53
N ASP A 466 14.19 -26.05 -5.94
CA ASP A 466 15.30 -25.17 -5.60
C ASP A 466 15.61 -24.12 -6.67
N HIS A 467 14.73 -23.92 -7.65
CA HIS A 467 14.93 -22.92 -8.68
C HIS A 467 14.84 -21.47 -8.12
N PRO A 468 15.73 -20.54 -8.52
CA PRO A 468 15.74 -19.15 -8.04
C PRO A 468 14.37 -18.44 -8.17
N THR A 469 13.66 -18.68 -9.28
CA THR A 469 12.32 -18.12 -9.53
C THR A 469 11.31 -18.50 -8.44
N ILE A 470 11.37 -19.74 -7.92
CA ILE A 470 10.48 -20.19 -6.84
C ILE A 470 10.78 -19.41 -5.55
N ALA A 471 12.06 -19.16 -5.26
CA ALA A 471 12.46 -18.37 -4.11
C ALA A 471 11.95 -16.92 -4.21
N THR A 472 12.02 -16.31 -5.39
CA THR A 472 11.47 -14.97 -5.64
C THR A 472 9.96 -14.93 -5.48
N LEU A 473 9.23 -15.93 -5.98
CA LEU A 473 7.78 -16.00 -5.81
C LEU A 473 7.37 -16.15 -4.34
N TYR A 474 8.06 -16.98 -3.57
CA TYR A 474 7.81 -17.06 -2.13
C TYR A 474 8.08 -15.74 -1.41
N HIS A 475 9.11 -14.99 -1.83
CA HIS A 475 9.39 -13.67 -1.28
C HIS A 475 8.24 -12.71 -1.57
N ASN A 476 7.80 -12.62 -2.83
CA ASN A 476 6.71 -11.73 -3.26
C ASN A 476 5.37 -12.09 -2.60
N ILE A 477 5.05 -13.39 -2.48
CA ILE A 477 3.86 -13.83 -1.73
C ILE A 477 3.96 -13.40 -0.26
N GLY A 478 5.16 -13.53 0.32
CA GLY A 478 5.46 -13.10 1.66
C GLY A 478 5.26 -11.61 1.88
N THR A 479 5.76 -10.75 0.98
CA THR A 479 5.56 -9.30 1.03
C THR A 479 4.10 -8.92 0.84
N SER A 480 3.38 -9.53 -0.10
CA SER A 480 1.94 -9.27 -0.27
C SER A 480 1.12 -9.66 0.98
N PHE A 481 1.45 -10.78 1.65
CA PHE A 481 0.82 -11.12 2.93
C PHE A 481 1.13 -10.11 4.04
N HIS A 482 2.32 -9.50 4.02
CA HIS A 482 2.71 -8.45 4.96
C HIS A 482 1.85 -7.20 4.76
N GLU A 483 1.62 -6.77 3.51
CA GLU A 483 0.82 -5.58 3.20
C GLU A 483 -0.63 -5.69 3.71
N ILE A 484 -1.25 -6.87 3.56
CA ILE A 484 -2.60 -7.14 4.11
C ILE A 484 -2.58 -7.45 5.61
N LYS A 485 -1.47 -7.19 6.30
CA LYS A 485 -1.26 -7.38 7.75
C LYS A 485 -1.44 -8.83 8.23
N ASN A 486 -1.28 -9.82 7.34
CA ASN A 486 -1.27 -11.23 7.68
C ASN A 486 0.16 -11.73 7.95
N TYR A 487 0.75 -11.20 9.02
CA TYR A 487 2.15 -11.44 9.37
C TYR A 487 2.53 -12.92 9.56
N PRO A 488 1.70 -13.81 10.14
CA PRO A 488 2.08 -15.22 10.29
C PRO A 488 2.30 -15.94 8.95
N LYS A 489 1.44 -15.67 7.95
CA LYS A 489 1.62 -16.23 6.61
C LYS A 489 2.79 -15.57 5.89
N ALA A 490 2.96 -14.25 6.03
CA ALA A 490 4.10 -13.53 5.49
C ALA A 490 5.43 -14.17 5.95
N ILE A 491 5.60 -14.36 7.27
CA ILE A 491 6.79 -15.00 7.86
C ILE A 491 7.00 -16.40 7.26
N THR A 492 5.96 -17.23 7.19
CA THR A 492 6.06 -18.59 6.66
C THR A 492 6.58 -18.63 5.23
N HIS A 493 6.13 -17.71 4.36
CA HIS A 493 6.57 -17.66 2.97
C HIS A 493 7.94 -17.00 2.82
N LEU A 494 8.23 -15.95 3.58
CA LEU A 494 9.53 -15.27 3.59
C LEU A 494 10.66 -16.17 4.11
N GLU A 495 10.41 -16.99 5.14
CA GLU A 495 11.39 -17.98 5.64
C GLU A 495 11.71 -19.03 4.58
N LYS A 496 10.70 -19.54 3.85
CA LYS A 496 10.92 -20.44 2.72
C LYS A 496 11.75 -19.79 1.62
N ALA A 497 11.47 -18.53 1.29
CA ALA A 497 12.25 -17.78 0.30
C ALA A 497 13.71 -17.62 0.75
N LEU A 498 13.93 -17.26 2.01
CA LEU A 498 15.26 -17.11 2.60
C LEU A 498 16.05 -18.43 2.58
N ASP A 499 15.42 -19.54 2.98
CA ASP A 499 16.05 -20.86 3.00
C ASP A 499 16.48 -21.32 1.60
N LEU A 500 15.67 -21.03 0.58
CA LEU A 500 16.02 -21.29 -0.81
C LEU A 500 17.15 -20.38 -1.30
N ARG A 501 17.05 -19.06 -1.05
CA ARG A 501 18.09 -18.09 -1.43
C ARG A 501 19.44 -18.44 -0.81
N LYS A 502 19.49 -18.88 0.45
CA LYS A 502 20.74 -19.32 1.13
C LYS A 502 21.37 -20.56 0.51
N LYS A 503 20.60 -21.44 -0.13
CA LYS A 503 21.12 -22.64 -0.80
C LYS A 503 21.73 -22.31 -2.17
N ILE A 504 21.17 -21.33 -2.86
CA ILE A 504 21.47 -21.02 -4.26
C ILE A 504 22.51 -19.90 -4.38
N LEU A 505 22.45 -18.90 -3.49
CA LEU A 505 23.21 -17.66 -3.59
C LEU A 505 24.31 -17.59 -2.52
N PRO A 506 25.44 -16.88 -2.78
CA PRO A 506 26.40 -16.54 -1.75
C PRO A 506 25.74 -15.79 -0.60
N LEU A 507 26.16 -16.03 0.65
CA LEU A 507 25.56 -15.42 1.85
C LEU A 507 25.67 -13.89 1.89
N THR A 508 26.51 -13.29 1.05
CA THR A 508 26.69 -11.84 0.88
C THR A 508 25.76 -11.23 -0.18
N HIS A 509 24.87 -12.01 -0.79
CA HIS A 509 24.02 -11.56 -1.88
C HIS A 509 22.89 -10.63 -1.41
N LEU A 510 22.60 -9.55 -2.16
CA LEU A 510 21.61 -8.53 -1.80
C LEU A 510 20.20 -9.09 -1.58
N HIS A 511 19.75 -10.05 -2.39
CA HIS A 511 18.47 -10.75 -2.17
C HIS A 511 18.33 -11.44 -0.80
N ILE A 512 19.44 -11.84 -0.16
CA ILE A 512 19.39 -12.38 1.21
C ILE A 512 19.12 -11.24 2.20
N ALA A 513 19.76 -10.08 2.01
CA ALA A 513 19.48 -8.88 2.82
C ALA A 513 18.02 -8.42 2.68
N GLU A 514 17.47 -8.43 1.45
CA GLU A 514 16.05 -8.12 1.20
C GLU A 514 15.11 -9.10 1.93
N SER A 515 15.41 -10.41 1.91
CA SER A 515 14.63 -11.39 2.66
C SER A 515 14.67 -11.14 4.17
N TYR A 516 15.84 -10.80 4.71
CA TYR A 516 15.98 -10.44 6.12
C TYR A 516 15.20 -9.17 6.47
N GLU A 517 15.24 -8.14 5.61
CA GLU A 517 14.48 -6.91 5.80
C GLU A 517 12.96 -7.17 5.84
N SER A 518 12.42 -7.90 4.86
CA SER A 518 10.98 -8.22 4.86
C SER A 518 10.56 -9.09 6.06
N LEU A 519 11.44 -9.99 6.51
CA LEU A 519 11.22 -10.76 7.75
C LEU A 519 11.21 -9.85 8.98
N ALA A 520 12.14 -8.90 9.07
CA ALA A 520 12.22 -7.98 10.20
C ALA A 520 10.92 -7.16 10.35
N TYR A 521 10.40 -6.60 9.25
CA TYR A 521 9.11 -5.88 9.27
C TYR A 521 7.93 -6.80 9.62
N SER A 522 7.93 -8.04 9.14
CA SER A 522 6.85 -8.99 9.45
C SER A 522 6.90 -9.44 10.92
N TYR A 523 8.09 -9.64 11.48
CA TYR A 523 8.29 -9.94 12.89
C TYR A 523 7.92 -8.73 13.80
N TYR A 524 8.16 -7.51 13.31
CA TYR A 524 7.73 -6.29 14.01
C TYR A 524 6.20 -6.23 14.12
N GLY A 525 5.50 -6.61 13.04
CA GLY A 525 4.03 -6.69 13.00
C GLY A 525 3.40 -7.70 13.98
N VAL A 526 4.11 -8.79 14.32
CA VAL A 526 3.67 -9.72 15.39
C VAL A 526 4.20 -9.36 16.77
N TYR A 527 4.84 -8.20 16.92
CA TYR A 527 5.44 -7.71 18.15
C TYR A 527 6.59 -8.58 18.69
N ASP A 528 7.25 -9.37 17.83
CA ASP A 528 8.48 -10.12 18.19
C ASP A 528 9.72 -9.24 17.95
N TYR A 529 9.90 -8.30 18.87
CA TYR A 529 10.94 -7.27 18.77
C TYR A 529 12.36 -7.84 18.78
N GLN A 530 12.60 -8.98 19.44
CA GLN A 530 13.93 -9.58 19.46
C GLN A 530 14.32 -10.07 18.06
N LYS A 531 13.43 -10.84 17.42
CA LYS A 531 13.69 -11.31 16.05
C LYS A 531 13.77 -10.17 15.04
N THR A 532 12.96 -9.11 15.20
CA THR A 532 13.09 -7.92 14.37
C THR A 532 14.50 -7.34 14.43
N LEU A 533 15.06 -7.14 15.62
CA LEU A 533 16.42 -6.63 15.78
C LEU A 533 17.46 -7.59 15.19
N ASP A 534 17.31 -8.89 15.42
CA ASP A 534 18.22 -9.91 14.89
C ASP A 534 18.27 -9.87 13.35
N PHE A 535 17.10 -9.87 12.69
CA PHE A 535 17.03 -9.82 11.22
C PHE A 535 17.46 -8.47 10.64
N CYS A 536 17.13 -7.35 11.29
CA CYS A 536 17.65 -6.03 10.90
C CYS A 536 19.19 -6.02 10.93
N ASN A 537 19.81 -6.56 11.98
CA ASN A 537 21.26 -6.62 12.10
C ASN A 537 21.88 -7.54 11.04
N MET A 538 21.29 -8.72 10.78
CA MET A 538 21.75 -9.62 9.72
C MET A 538 21.68 -9.00 8.32
N ALA A 539 20.65 -8.21 8.03
CA ALA A 539 20.56 -7.48 6.77
C ALA A 539 21.61 -6.36 6.68
N LEU A 540 21.84 -5.62 7.77
CA LEU A 540 22.85 -4.55 7.85
C LEU A 540 24.30 -5.05 7.79
N GLU A 541 24.56 -6.30 8.20
CA GLU A 541 25.87 -6.94 8.00
C GLU A 541 26.21 -7.13 6.51
N ILE A 542 25.19 -7.35 5.67
CA ILE A 542 25.34 -7.49 4.23
C ILE A 542 25.37 -6.11 3.57
N ASP A 543 24.43 -5.23 3.94
CA ASP A 543 24.28 -3.89 3.37
C ASP A 543 24.04 -2.83 4.47
N PRO A 544 25.11 -2.18 4.96
CA PRO A 544 25.03 -1.17 6.01
C PRO A 544 24.35 0.13 5.59
N THR A 545 24.01 0.31 4.31
CA THR A 545 23.49 1.59 3.77
C THR A 545 21.97 1.71 3.86
N ARG A 546 21.28 0.65 4.32
CA ARG A 546 19.80 0.60 4.41
C ARG A 546 19.25 1.43 5.56
N ALA A 547 18.94 2.70 5.28
CA ALA A 547 18.37 3.64 6.25
C ALA A 547 17.05 3.14 6.88
N ALA A 548 16.20 2.45 6.11
CA ALA A 548 14.90 1.97 6.59
C ALA A 548 15.03 0.90 7.70
N LEU A 549 16.10 0.10 7.70
CA LEU A 549 16.37 -0.84 8.78
C LEU A 549 16.79 -0.13 10.07
N HIS A 550 17.55 0.96 9.96
CA HIS A 550 17.90 1.77 11.13
C HIS A 550 16.68 2.45 11.75
N GLU A 551 15.73 2.89 10.93
CA GLU A 551 14.43 3.35 11.41
C GLU A 551 13.66 2.23 12.12
N CYS A 552 13.54 1.04 11.51
CA CYS A 552 12.88 -0.10 12.13
C CYS A 552 13.50 -0.49 13.49
N ILE A 553 14.84 -0.46 13.60
CA ILE A 553 15.56 -0.65 14.87
C ILE A 553 15.15 0.44 15.88
N GLY A 554 15.08 1.70 15.44
CA GLY A 554 14.66 2.83 16.28
C GLY A 554 13.26 2.64 16.84
N GLU A 555 12.30 2.30 15.99
CA GLU A 555 10.93 2.03 16.42
C GLU A 555 10.84 0.84 17.38
N THR A 556 11.54 -0.25 17.06
CA THR A 556 11.57 -1.47 17.88
C THR A 556 12.10 -1.19 19.28
N ARG A 557 13.22 -0.45 19.38
CA ARG A 557 13.80 -0.03 20.67
C ARG A 557 12.89 0.91 21.44
N SER A 558 12.21 1.83 20.76
CA SER A 558 11.22 2.71 21.36
C SER A 558 10.09 1.91 22.04
N LYS A 559 9.58 0.86 21.37
CA LYS A 559 8.57 -0.05 21.97
C LYS A 559 9.12 -0.86 23.14
N GLN A 560 10.41 -1.16 23.15
CA GLN A 560 11.10 -1.78 24.28
C GLN A 560 11.47 -0.79 25.40
N HIS A 561 11.11 0.49 25.28
CA HIS A 561 11.44 1.58 26.21
C HIS A 561 12.96 1.90 26.28
N ASP A 562 13.76 1.44 25.31
CA ASP A 562 15.15 1.88 25.10
C ASP A 562 15.17 3.13 24.21
N TYR A 563 14.76 4.25 24.80
CA TYR A 563 14.61 5.52 24.06
C TYR A 563 15.95 6.08 23.58
N ASP A 564 17.02 5.95 24.37
CA ASP A 564 18.34 6.45 23.98
C ASP A 564 18.91 5.63 22.81
N GLY A 565 18.77 4.31 22.86
CA GLY A 565 19.13 3.42 21.76
C GLY A 565 18.27 3.65 20.50
N ALA A 566 17.01 4.05 20.67
CA ALA A 566 16.12 4.43 19.56
C ALA A 566 16.58 5.71 18.87
N LEU A 567 16.88 6.78 19.64
CA LEU A 567 17.35 8.05 19.09
C LEU A 567 18.68 7.92 18.34
N VAL A 568 19.60 7.07 18.82
CA VAL A 568 20.85 6.76 18.10
C VAL A 568 20.56 6.12 16.75
N ALA A 569 19.61 5.18 16.69
CA ALA A 569 19.23 4.51 15.46
C ALA A 569 18.56 5.47 14.46
N PHE A 570 17.64 6.33 14.92
CA PHE A 570 17.00 7.34 14.08
C PHE A 570 18.00 8.35 13.52
N ARG A 571 18.94 8.84 14.34
CA ARG A 571 20.01 9.75 13.87
C ARG A 571 20.86 9.10 12.79
N LYS A 572 21.23 7.83 12.97
CA LYS A 572 21.96 7.07 11.94
C LYS A 572 21.15 6.90 10.65
N ALA A 573 19.84 6.66 10.75
CA ALA A 573 18.96 6.61 9.59
C ALA A 573 18.92 7.95 8.84
N ILE A 574 18.82 9.08 9.57
CA ILE A 574 18.86 10.44 9.00
C ILE A 574 20.19 10.71 8.30
N ASP A 575 21.32 10.34 8.92
CA ASP A 575 22.66 10.52 8.34
C ASP A 575 22.82 9.76 7.02
N LEU A 576 22.28 8.55 6.93
CA LEU A 576 22.28 7.77 5.69
C LEU A 576 21.33 8.34 4.62
N CYS A 577 20.31 9.08 5.04
CA CYS A 577 19.40 9.76 4.14
C CYS A 577 19.94 11.10 3.57
N ASN A 578 21.06 11.66 4.07
CA ASN A 578 21.52 13.01 3.70
C ASN A 578 23.00 13.05 3.26
N PRO A 579 23.36 13.64 2.09
CA PRO A 579 23.68 15.08 2.12
C PRO A 579 23.45 15.93 0.82
N LEU A 580 22.56 15.61 -0.14
CA LEU A 580 22.38 16.46 -1.35
C LEU A 580 20.95 16.60 -1.94
N MET A 581 19.90 15.93 -1.42
CA MET A 581 18.55 16.02 -2.00
C MET A 581 17.48 16.25 -0.93
N MET A 582 17.25 17.52 -0.61
CA MET A 582 16.23 18.00 0.33
C MET A 582 14.79 17.98 -0.23
N LYS A 583 14.47 17.18 -1.26
CA LYS A 583 13.14 17.30 -1.91
C LYS A 583 12.24 16.08 -1.88
N ASP A 584 12.75 14.85 -1.74
CA ASP A 584 11.94 13.70 -2.12
C ASP A 584 12.22 12.48 -1.21
N ASN A 585 11.75 12.47 0.04
CA ASN A 585 11.86 11.24 0.84
C ASN A 585 10.77 11.06 1.90
N ARG A 586 9.77 10.22 1.57
CA ARG A 586 8.77 9.68 2.50
C ARG A 586 9.38 9.08 3.77
N LEU A 587 10.51 8.38 3.59
CA LEU A 587 11.22 7.72 4.69
C LEU A 587 11.77 8.74 5.70
N LEU A 588 12.31 9.87 5.24
CA LEU A 588 12.86 10.90 6.13
C LEU A 588 11.77 11.54 7.00
N ALA A 589 10.61 11.81 6.41
CA ALA A 589 9.43 12.30 7.14
C ALA A 589 9.01 11.32 8.24
N ARG A 590 8.94 10.03 7.90
CA ARG A 590 8.60 8.94 8.84
C ARG A 590 9.62 8.85 9.99
N ILE A 591 10.92 8.91 9.68
CA ILE A 591 11.98 8.89 10.70
C ILE A 591 11.85 10.08 11.66
N HIS A 592 11.70 11.30 11.15
CA HIS A 592 11.56 12.48 12.00
C HIS A 592 10.28 12.43 12.84
N PHE A 593 9.18 11.91 12.30
CA PHE A 593 7.94 11.72 13.04
C PHE A 593 8.12 10.73 14.21
N SER A 594 8.65 9.53 13.94
CA SER A 594 8.90 8.51 14.97
C SER A 594 9.92 8.99 16.02
N MET A 595 10.96 9.72 15.59
CA MET A 595 11.92 10.35 16.50
C MET A 595 11.27 11.43 17.38
N ALA A 596 10.40 12.27 16.82
CA ALA A 596 9.70 13.32 17.56
C ALA A 596 8.80 12.75 18.66
N GLN A 597 8.11 11.65 18.39
CA GLN A 597 7.29 10.95 19.40
C GLN A 597 8.14 10.47 20.58
N VAL A 598 9.31 9.88 20.31
CA VAL A 598 10.24 9.46 21.38
C VAL A 598 10.75 10.66 22.18
N LEU A 599 11.09 11.76 21.51
CA LEU A 599 11.54 12.98 22.18
C LEU A 599 10.45 13.60 23.06
N LEU A 600 9.19 13.58 22.62
CA LEU A 600 8.05 13.99 23.44
C LEU A 600 7.90 13.12 24.70
N THR A 601 8.06 11.79 24.58
CA THR A 601 8.00 10.90 25.75
C THR A 601 9.14 11.13 26.75
N GLN A 602 10.28 11.68 26.30
CA GLN A 602 11.39 12.10 27.15
C GLN A 602 11.29 13.56 27.61
N GLU A 603 10.18 14.25 27.36
CA GLU A 603 9.96 15.67 27.67
C GLU A 603 10.96 16.64 26.98
N LYS A 604 11.62 16.20 25.91
CA LYS A 604 12.58 17.01 25.11
C LYS A 604 11.84 17.84 24.06
N LEU A 605 11.04 18.79 24.52
CA LEU A 605 10.12 19.57 23.69
C LEU A 605 10.80 20.34 22.53
N ASP A 606 11.99 20.90 22.75
CA ASP A 606 12.70 21.69 21.72
C ASP A 606 13.21 20.85 20.55
N GLU A 607 13.77 19.67 20.83
CA GLU A 607 14.20 18.73 19.78
C GLU A 607 13.01 18.13 19.04
N ALA A 608 11.92 17.82 19.77
CA ALA A 608 10.68 17.32 19.17
C ALA A 608 10.03 18.36 18.25
N LEU A 609 10.01 19.62 18.67
CA LEU A 609 9.51 20.74 17.88
C LEU A 609 10.23 20.83 16.54
N GLU A 610 11.56 20.72 16.54
CA GLU A 610 12.34 20.81 15.30
C GLU A 610 12.05 19.63 14.36
N CYS A 611 11.91 18.42 14.90
CA CYS A 611 11.52 17.26 14.10
C CYS A 611 10.12 17.43 13.50
N TYR A 612 9.10 17.86 14.26
CA TYR A 612 7.76 18.08 13.70
C TYR A 612 7.71 19.20 12.66
N LYS A 613 8.53 20.26 12.79
CA LYS A 613 8.67 21.27 11.73
C LYS A 613 9.19 20.64 10.44
N THR A 614 10.22 19.80 10.51
CA THR A 614 10.75 19.14 9.30
C THR A 614 9.69 18.28 8.61
N VAL A 615 8.85 17.57 9.38
CA VAL A 615 7.74 16.76 8.85
C VAL A 615 6.67 17.65 8.20
N SER A 616 6.30 18.76 8.84
CA SER A 616 5.28 19.72 8.33
C SER A 616 5.67 20.37 6.99
N LEU A 617 6.97 20.43 6.66
CA LEU A 617 7.46 20.99 5.39
C LEU A 617 7.41 20.00 4.21
N VAL A 618 7.10 18.73 4.44
CA VAL A 618 7.08 17.69 3.40
C VAL A 618 5.80 17.79 2.55
N PRO A 619 5.88 17.80 1.21
CA PRO A 619 4.69 17.83 0.35
C PRO A 619 3.80 16.59 0.54
N LEU A 620 2.47 16.78 0.42
CA LEU A 620 1.46 15.71 0.55
C LEU A 620 1.66 14.55 -0.44
N SER A 621 2.32 14.78 -1.59
CA SER A 621 2.66 13.72 -2.53
C SER A 621 3.61 12.65 -1.96
N TYR A 622 4.29 12.96 -0.85
CA TYR A 622 5.37 12.14 -0.30
C TYR A 622 5.13 11.70 1.15
N ALA A 623 4.08 12.17 1.81
CA ALA A 623 3.74 11.77 3.17
C ALA A 623 2.25 11.47 3.26
N ASP A 624 1.91 10.50 4.11
CA ASP A 624 0.51 10.20 4.37
C ASP A 624 -0.16 11.38 5.08
N GLN A 625 -1.40 11.63 4.67
CA GLN A 625 -2.24 12.72 5.16
C GLN A 625 -2.39 12.69 6.69
N ASP A 626 -2.47 11.49 7.27
CA ASP A 626 -2.61 11.27 8.71
C ASP A 626 -1.34 11.66 9.47
N THR A 627 -0.15 11.23 9.02
CA THR A 627 1.13 11.63 9.61
C THR A 627 1.33 13.14 9.58
N LEU A 628 1.01 13.79 8.46
CA LEU A 628 1.10 15.25 8.37
C LEU A 628 0.10 15.95 9.31
N ALA A 629 -1.12 15.44 9.41
CA ALA A 629 -2.13 15.98 10.32
C ALA A 629 -1.68 15.86 11.79
N VAL A 630 -1.28 14.66 12.22
CA VAL A 630 -0.82 14.39 13.60
C VAL A 630 0.46 15.18 13.92
N ALA A 631 1.38 15.30 12.97
CA ALA A 631 2.58 16.12 13.14
C ALA A 631 2.24 17.60 13.37
N ASN A 632 1.31 18.17 12.59
CA ASN A 632 0.89 19.55 12.75
C ASN A 632 0.07 19.78 14.03
N MET A 633 -0.69 18.78 14.49
CA MET A 633 -1.37 18.80 15.79
C MET A 633 -0.35 18.90 16.93
N HIS A 634 0.61 17.97 17.02
CA HIS A 634 1.64 18.01 18.06
C HIS A 634 2.51 19.26 17.98
N LEU A 635 2.81 19.73 16.77
CA LEU A 635 3.52 21.00 16.56
C LEU A 635 2.72 22.16 17.16
N ALA A 636 1.41 22.20 16.95
CA ALA A 636 0.53 23.22 17.50
C ALA A 636 0.45 23.13 19.03
N ASP A 637 0.32 21.94 19.60
CA ASP A 637 0.26 21.71 21.05
C ASP A 637 1.54 22.22 21.74
N ILE A 638 2.72 21.92 21.17
CA ILE A 638 4.00 22.41 21.68
C ILE A 638 4.06 23.95 21.61
N TYR A 639 3.60 24.55 20.52
CA TYR A 639 3.54 26.02 20.41
C TYR A 639 2.58 26.63 21.43
N THR A 640 1.41 26.04 21.67
CA THR A 640 0.47 26.48 22.72
C THR A 640 1.11 26.40 24.09
N TYR A 641 1.79 25.29 24.42
CA TYR A 641 2.52 25.14 25.69
C TYR A 641 3.60 26.22 25.87
N LYS A 642 4.33 26.55 24.79
CA LYS A 642 5.35 27.61 24.77
C LYS A 642 4.77 29.03 24.66
N LYS A 643 3.44 29.20 24.70
CA LYS A 643 2.71 30.47 24.55
C LYS A 643 2.98 31.19 23.22
N GLN A 644 3.29 30.44 22.17
CA GLN A 644 3.48 30.96 20.81
C GLN A 644 2.18 30.82 20.00
N PHE A 645 1.12 31.46 20.49
CA PHE A 645 -0.26 31.20 20.06
C PHE A 645 -0.51 31.44 18.55
N ARG A 646 0.14 32.43 17.93
CA ARG A 646 0.04 32.69 16.48
C ARG A 646 0.55 31.51 15.63
N LEU A 647 1.68 30.92 16.02
CA LEU A 647 2.25 29.75 15.33
C LEU A 647 1.41 28.49 15.59
N ALA A 648 0.84 28.36 16.79
CA ALA A 648 -0.10 27.30 17.11
C ALA A 648 -1.35 27.36 16.22
N ILE A 649 -1.94 28.56 16.04
CA ILE A 649 -3.09 28.78 15.14
C ILE A 649 -2.77 28.36 13.70
N GLU A 650 -1.61 28.74 13.16
CA GLU A 650 -1.21 28.34 11.81
C GLU A 650 -1.10 26.81 11.68
N SER A 651 -0.51 26.17 12.68
CA SER A 651 -0.29 24.72 12.70
C SER A 651 -1.61 23.94 12.84
N TYR A 652 -2.53 24.37 13.72
CA TYR A 652 -3.87 23.78 13.81
C TYR A 652 -4.68 23.95 12.53
N LYS A 653 -4.56 25.08 11.83
CA LYS A 653 -5.21 25.25 10.52
C LYS A 653 -4.68 24.26 9.49
N LYS A 654 -3.35 24.13 9.37
CA LYS A 654 -2.74 23.13 8.49
C LYS A 654 -3.22 21.71 8.82
N CYS A 655 -3.29 21.38 10.11
CA CYS A 655 -3.85 20.10 10.56
C CYS A 655 -5.29 19.88 10.07
N LEU A 656 -6.15 20.89 10.19
CA LEU A 656 -7.54 20.81 9.75
C LEU A 656 -7.69 20.77 8.22
N ASP A 657 -6.80 21.41 7.47
CA ASP A 657 -6.80 21.38 6.00
C ASP A 657 -6.57 19.96 5.46
N TYR A 658 -5.82 19.12 6.19
CA TYR A 658 -5.65 17.72 5.83
C TYR A 658 -6.90 16.87 6.07
N ASN A 659 -7.91 17.30 6.82
CA ASN A 659 -9.16 16.55 7.04
C ASN A 659 -8.95 15.04 7.34
N SER A 660 -8.04 14.72 8.24
CA SER A 660 -7.74 13.34 8.67
C SER A 660 -8.79 12.82 9.66
N GLU A 661 -9.18 11.55 9.52
CA GLU A 661 -10.06 10.86 10.49
C GLU A 661 -9.34 10.51 11.80
N CYS A 662 -8.00 10.46 11.79
CA CYS A 662 -7.20 10.11 12.97
C CYS A 662 -7.11 11.25 13.99
N VAL A 663 -7.51 12.47 13.63
CA VAL A 663 -7.40 13.65 14.49
C VAL A 663 -8.77 14.00 15.09
N PRO A 664 -8.89 14.14 16.42
CA PRO A 664 -10.15 14.51 17.06
C PRO A 664 -10.55 15.95 16.71
N GLN A 665 -11.43 16.10 15.70
CA GLN A 665 -11.80 17.41 15.14
C GLN A 665 -12.37 18.39 16.18
N VAL A 666 -13.20 17.91 17.11
CA VAL A 666 -13.79 18.75 18.18
C VAL A 666 -12.71 19.34 19.07
N GLU A 667 -11.74 18.52 19.48
CA GLU A 667 -10.60 18.94 20.30
C GLU A 667 -9.74 19.97 19.55
N MET A 668 -9.49 19.75 18.26
CA MET A 668 -8.73 20.69 17.43
C MET A 668 -9.42 22.04 17.29
N TYR A 669 -10.72 22.06 17.02
CA TYR A 669 -11.47 23.31 16.96
C TYR A 669 -11.55 24.00 18.33
N ASN A 670 -11.65 23.23 19.42
CA ASN A 670 -11.60 23.77 20.79
C ASN A 670 -10.25 24.44 21.09
N ASN A 671 -9.14 23.76 20.78
CA ASN A 671 -7.79 24.27 21.00
C ASN A 671 -7.49 25.47 20.09
N LEU A 672 -7.91 25.42 18.83
CA LEU A 672 -7.79 26.54 17.89
C LEU A 672 -8.56 27.78 18.40
N ALA A 673 -9.80 27.60 18.86
CA ALA A 673 -10.59 28.69 19.44
C ALA A 673 -9.97 29.24 20.73
N ALA A 674 -9.40 28.37 21.58
CA ALA A 674 -8.69 28.79 22.78
C ALA A 674 -7.46 29.64 22.44
N ASN A 675 -6.64 29.21 21.47
CA ASN A 675 -5.48 30.00 21.04
C ASN A 675 -5.89 31.35 20.45
N TYR A 676 -6.98 31.43 19.69
CA TYR A 676 -7.52 32.72 19.24
C TYR A 676 -7.99 33.61 20.38
N PHE A 677 -8.61 33.04 21.41
CA PHE A 677 -9.02 33.78 22.60
C PHE A 677 -7.81 34.34 23.35
N GLU A 678 -6.76 33.55 23.56
CA GLU A 678 -5.52 34.01 24.21
C GLU A 678 -4.84 35.14 23.43
N VAL A 679 -4.76 35.05 22.10
CA VAL A 679 -4.23 36.15 21.26
C VAL A 679 -5.09 37.41 21.40
N GLY A 680 -6.43 37.28 21.37
CA GLY A 680 -7.33 38.40 21.62
C GLY A 680 -7.15 39.02 23.00
N GLN A 681 -6.76 38.24 24.00
CA GLN A 681 -6.48 38.70 25.35
C GLN A 681 -5.14 39.41 25.48
N GLU A 682 -4.07 38.90 24.85
CA GLU A 682 -2.76 39.54 24.84
C GLU A 682 -2.74 40.84 24.02
N GLU A 683 -3.44 40.85 22.88
CA GLU A 683 -3.41 41.97 21.92
C GLU A 683 -4.57 42.96 22.10
N ALA A 684 -5.56 42.62 22.93
CA ALA A 684 -6.81 43.36 23.10
C ALA A 684 -7.55 43.64 21.77
N ASP A 685 -7.54 42.66 20.87
CA ASP A 685 -8.11 42.76 19.51
C ASP A 685 -9.42 41.96 19.38
N GLU A 686 -10.49 42.67 19.04
CA GLU A 686 -11.83 42.11 18.85
C GLU A 686 -11.92 41.10 17.70
N GLU A 687 -11.08 41.23 16.66
CA GLU A 687 -11.14 40.35 15.50
C GLU A 687 -10.87 38.89 15.90
N TYR A 688 -9.92 38.68 16.81
CA TYR A 688 -9.56 37.34 17.28
C TYR A 688 -10.64 36.73 18.19
N TYR A 689 -11.29 37.53 19.04
CA TYR A 689 -12.45 37.07 19.79
C TYR A 689 -13.60 36.65 18.88
N ARG A 690 -13.86 37.39 17.79
CA ARG A 690 -14.89 37.02 16.81
C ARG A 690 -14.55 35.73 16.06
N LYS A 691 -13.28 35.49 15.73
CA LYS A 691 -12.83 34.21 15.14
C LYS A 691 -13.00 33.03 16.11
N ALA A 692 -12.64 33.20 17.38
CA ALA A 692 -12.85 32.19 18.41
C ALA A 692 -14.35 31.85 18.56
N LEU A 693 -15.20 32.88 18.56
CA LEU A 693 -16.66 32.75 18.64
C LEU A 693 -17.24 31.98 17.44
N GLU A 694 -16.80 32.29 16.22
CA GLU A 694 -17.25 31.63 14.99
C GLU A 694 -16.97 30.11 15.06
N ILE A 695 -15.77 29.75 15.49
CA ILE A 695 -15.38 28.34 15.65
C ILE A 695 -16.23 27.64 16.72
N ARG A 696 -16.39 28.24 17.90
CA ARG A 696 -17.20 27.64 18.98
C ARG A 696 -18.67 27.45 18.57
N LYS A 697 -19.24 28.39 17.82
CA LYS A 697 -20.59 28.24 17.24
C LYS A 697 -20.66 27.13 16.20
N LYS A 698 -19.63 26.99 15.36
CA LYS A 698 -19.52 25.87 14.41
C LYS A 698 -19.52 24.54 15.17
N ILE A 699 -18.83 24.45 16.30
CA ILE A 699 -18.79 23.21 17.10
C ILE A 699 -20.20 22.81 17.56
N LEU A 700 -20.94 23.75 18.16
CA LEU A 700 -22.32 23.52 18.64
C LEU A 700 -23.28 23.04 17.55
N ASN A 701 -23.11 23.55 16.32
CA ASN A 701 -24.04 23.26 15.22
C ASN A 701 -23.69 21.98 14.45
N VAL A 702 -22.42 21.58 14.46
CA VAL A 702 -21.90 20.48 13.60
C VAL A 702 -21.74 19.19 14.38
N PHE A 703 -21.29 19.24 15.64
CA PHE A 703 -20.93 18.04 16.38
C PHE A 703 -21.99 17.71 17.46
N PRO A 704 -22.35 16.42 17.63
CA PRO A 704 -23.18 15.99 18.74
C PRO A 704 -22.35 16.08 20.03
N LEU A 705 -22.73 17.00 20.92
CA LEU A 705 -22.11 17.18 22.22
C LEU A 705 -23.07 16.67 23.31
N ASP A 706 -22.51 16.15 24.39
CA ASP A 706 -23.30 15.84 25.58
C ASP A 706 -23.68 17.12 26.35
N ASP A 707 -24.56 17.00 27.34
CA ASP A 707 -25.00 18.15 28.14
C ASP A 707 -23.83 18.84 28.89
N GLN A 708 -22.73 18.13 29.17
CA GLN A 708 -21.57 18.70 29.84
C GLN A 708 -20.75 19.58 28.87
N ASP A 709 -20.40 19.05 27.71
CA ASP A 709 -19.64 19.76 26.68
C ASP A 709 -20.43 20.93 26.10
N LEU A 710 -21.76 20.80 25.97
CA LEU A 710 -22.65 21.91 25.63
C LEU A 710 -22.57 23.01 26.69
N GLY A 711 -22.69 22.63 27.96
CA GLY A 711 -22.59 23.53 29.10
C GLY A 711 -21.28 24.33 29.12
N ILE A 712 -20.15 23.64 28.99
CA ILE A 712 -18.82 24.26 28.97
C ILE A 712 -18.67 25.17 27.74
N THR A 713 -19.10 24.72 26.56
CA THR A 713 -18.98 25.48 25.31
C THR A 713 -19.82 26.76 25.36
N TYR A 714 -21.06 26.70 25.84
CA TYR A 714 -21.91 27.87 26.03
C TYR A 714 -21.34 28.86 27.06
N SER A 715 -20.72 28.35 28.13
CA SER A 715 -20.06 29.19 29.15
C SER A 715 -18.87 29.97 28.57
N ILE A 716 -18.05 29.31 27.75
CA ILE A 716 -16.93 29.95 27.04
C ILE A 716 -17.45 30.99 26.06
N ILE A 717 -18.49 30.68 25.28
CA ILE A 717 -19.13 31.64 24.38
C ILE A 717 -19.64 32.88 25.14
N GLY A 718 -20.30 32.68 26.28
CA GLY A 718 -20.75 33.78 27.14
C GLY A 718 -19.57 34.64 27.62
N THR A 719 -18.44 34.03 27.95
CA THR A 719 -17.21 34.73 28.34
C THR A 719 -16.61 35.54 27.18
N ILE A 720 -16.64 35.01 25.95
CA ILE A 720 -16.20 35.75 24.75
C ILE A 720 -17.10 36.97 24.51
N TYR A 721 -18.42 36.81 24.61
CA TYR A 721 -19.37 37.92 24.48
C TYR A 721 -19.18 39.00 25.55
N TYR A 722 -18.84 38.60 26.77
CA TYR A 722 -18.47 39.54 27.82
C TYR A 722 -17.26 40.39 27.42
N LYS A 723 -16.21 39.78 26.85
CA LYS A 723 -15.02 40.50 26.35
C LYS A 723 -15.32 41.42 25.17
N LEU A 724 -16.30 41.08 24.35
CA LEU A 724 -16.80 41.92 23.25
C LEU A 724 -17.78 43.02 23.70
N ASN A 725 -18.06 43.15 25.01
CA ASN A 725 -19.06 44.06 25.58
C ASN A 725 -20.50 43.82 25.08
N GLU A 726 -20.82 42.61 24.60
CA GLU A 726 -22.16 42.21 24.12
C GLU A 726 -22.93 41.51 25.26
N TYR A 727 -23.33 42.29 26.28
CA TYR A 727 -23.83 41.76 27.56
C TYR A 727 -25.15 40.96 27.47
N ASP A 728 -26.06 41.31 26.56
CA ASP A 728 -27.31 40.54 26.36
C ASP A 728 -27.04 39.11 25.88
N LEU A 729 -26.14 38.98 24.90
CA LEU A 729 -25.77 37.68 24.36
C LEU A 729 -24.91 36.88 25.36
N CYS A 730 -24.07 37.56 26.14
CA CYS A 730 -23.36 36.95 27.26
C CYS A 730 -24.33 36.26 28.23
N LEU A 731 -25.37 36.99 28.67
CA LEU A 731 -26.36 36.48 29.60
C LEU A 731 -27.12 35.28 29.01
N GLU A 732 -27.64 35.40 27.78
CA GLU A 732 -28.37 34.33 27.10
C GLU A 732 -27.56 33.02 27.03
N HIS A 733 -26.27 33.11 26.67
CA HIS A 733 -25.43 31.91 26.54
C HIS A 733 -25.00 31.36 27.90
N LYS A 734 -24.83 32.19 28.92
CA LYS A 734 -24.59 31.72 30.30
C LYS A 734 -25.81 30.98 30.86
N GLU A 735 -27.03 31.43 30.56
CA GLU A 735 -28.26 30.72 30.97
C GLU A 735 -28.37 29.35 30.30
N LYS A 736 -28.13 29.28 28.98
CA LYS A 736 -28.06 28.00 28.26
C LYS A 736 -27.02 27.08 28.88
N ALA A 737 -25.84 27.60 29.22
CA ALA A 737 -24.78 26.83 29.88
C ALA A 737 -25.25 26.23 31.22
N ARG A 738 -25.88 27.06 32.06
CA ARG A 738 -26.45 26.65 33.35
C ARG A 738 -27.47 25.53 33.17
N ASP A 739 -28.42 25.70 32.27
CA ASP A 739 -29.53 24.76 32.08
C ASP A 739 -29.06 23.37 31.62
N HIS A 740 -28.02 23.30 30.79
CA HIS A 740 -27.38 22.06 30.40
C HIS A 740 -26.60 21.40 31.56
N LEU A 741 -25.79 22.19 32.28
CA LEU A 741 -24.98 21.68 33.40
C LEU A 741 -25.82 21.23 34.60
N LEU A 742 -27.02 21.80 34.80
CA LEU A 742 -27.96 21.40 35.85
C LEU A 742 -28.49 19.98 35.69
N LYS A 743 -28.44 19.39 34.49
CA LYS A 743 -28.88 18.01 34.28
C LYS A 743 -27.93 16.99 34.91
N ASN A 744 -26.65 17.33 35.10
CA ASN A 744 -25.61 16.48 35.68
C ASN A 744 -24.79 17.25 36.74
N VAL A 745 -25.41 17.49 37.90
CA VAL A 745 -24.88 18.37 38.96
C VAL A 745 -23.62 17.82 39.65
N SER A 746 -23.45 16.50 39.76
CA SER A 746 -22.42 15.88 40.61
C SER A 746 -20.97 16.12 40.16
N MET A 747 -20.70 16.30 38.87
CA MET A 747 -19.35 16.53 38.34
C MET A 747 -19.02 18.02 38.10
N ASN A 748 -20.03 18.90 38.07
CA ASN A 748 -19.92 20.22 37.45
C ASN A 748 -20.08 21.38 38.44
N ASN A 749 -20.01 21.10 39.74
CA ASN A 749 -20.46 22.03 40.75
C ASN A 749 -19.69 23.38 40.71
N ASP A 750 -18.37 23.36 40.47
CA ASP A 750 -17.54 24.58 40.40
C ASP A 750 -17.85 25.50 39.21
N ILE A 751 -17.93 24.92 38.00
CA ILE A 751 -18.23 25.67 36.78
C ILE A 751 -19.65 26.25 36.87
N LEU A 752 -20.59 25.43 37.35
CA LEU A 752 -21.98 25.83 37.52
C LEU A 752 -22.14 26.94 38.56
N THR A 753 -21.42 26.87 39.69
CA THR A 753 -21.45 27.94 40.70
C THR A 753 -20.96 29.28 40.15
N ASN A 754 -19.86 29.29 39.38
CA ASN A 754 -19.34 30.52 38.77
C ASN A 754 -20.31 31.12 37.73
N ILE A 755 -21.01 30.27 36.98
CA ILE A 755 -22.03 30.69 36.00
C ILE A 755 -23.24 31.29 36.72
N CYS A 756 -23.77 30.61 37.74
CA CYS A 756 -24.90 31.11 38.52
C CYS A 756 -24.60 32.44 39.22
N GLU A 757 -23.41 32.59 39.80
CA GLU A 757 -22.96 33.85 40.39
C GLU A 757 -22.92 34.97 39.35
N SER A 758 -22.31 34.70 38.18
CA SER A 758 -22.29 35.66 37.08
C SER A 758 -23.70 36.09 36.66
N ILE A 759 -24.62 35.14 36.49
CA ILE A 759 -26.00 35.41 36.06
C ILE A 759 -26.74 36.24 37.10
N ALA A 760 -26.61 35.89 38.39
CA ALA A 760 -27.23 36.62 39.49
C ALA A 760 -26.79 38.09 39.49
N SER A 761 -25.48 38.36 39.39
CA SER A 761 -24.97 39.73 39.30
C SER A 761 -25.45 40.48 38.07
N PHE A 762 -25.59 39.82 36.92
CA PHE A 762 -26.13 40.46 35.71
C PHE A 762 -27.59 40.89 35.88
N TYR A 763 -28.41 40.05 36.51
CA TYR A 763 -29.82 40.37 36.74
C TYR A 763 -30.01 41.45 37.80
N GLU A 764 -29.18 41.44 38.85
CA GLU A 764 -29.14 42.51 39.85
C GLU A 764 -28.82 43.87 39.20
N LEU A 765 -27.79 43.93 38.34
CA LEU A 765 -27.42 45.15 37.62
C LEU A 765 -28.52 45.66 36.67
N ARG A 766 -29.36 44.76 36.14
CA ARG A 766 -30.52 45.11 35.30
C ARG A 766 -31.76 45.50 36.09
N GLY A 767 -31.76 45.29 37.41
CA GLY A 767 -32.92 45.48 38.26
C GLY A 767 -33.99 44.37 38.14
N GLU A 768 -33.67 43.23 37.53
CA GLU A 768 -34.54 42.06 37.42
C GLU A 768 -34.40 41.17 38.67
N MET A 769 -34.83 41.71 39.81
CA MET A 769 -34.52 41.15 41.13
C MET A 769 -35.05 39.72 41.34
N GLU A 770 -36.23 39.37 40.83
CA GLU A 770 -36.80 38.02 40.97
C GLU A 770 -35.89 36.94 40.36
N LYS A 771 -35.29 37.21 39.20
CA LYS A 771 -34.37 36.27 38.54
C LYS A 771 -33.00 36.23 39.21
N ALA A 772 -32.54 37.37 39.76
CA ALA A 772 -31.32 37.43 40.56
C ALA A 772 -31.47 36.54 41.82
N ILE A 773 -32.62 36.61 42.48
CA ILE A 773 -32.97 35.77 43.64
C ILE A 773 -32.98 34.29 43.26
N GLU A 774 -33.67 33.90 42.18
CA GLU A 774 -33.74 32.50 41.74
C GLU A 774 -32.35 31.89 41.51
N ASN A 775 -31.45 32.63 40.85
CA ASN A 775 -30.08 32.19 40.61
C ASN A 775 -29.23 32.18 41.89
N GLY A 776 -29.45 33.13 42.79
CA GLY A 776 -28.79 33.16 44.10
C GLY A 776 -29.21 31.98 44.99
N GLU A 777 -30.50 31.60 44.99
CA GLU A 777 -31.00 30.45 45.75
C GLU A 777 -30.44 29.14 45.19
N LEU A 778 -30.38 29.04 43.86
CA LEU A 778 -29.75 27.90 43.20
C LEU A 778 -28.26 27.81 43.56
N LEU A 779 -27.54 28.93 43.53
CA LEU A 779 -26.13 29.01 43.93
C LEU A 779 -25.94 28.55 45.38
N LEU A 780 -26.84 28.95 46.29
CA LEU A 780 -26.78 28.58 47.70
C LEU A 780 -26.97 27.08 47.87
N LYS A 781 -27.96 26.52 47.21
CA LYS A 781 -28.22 25.08 47.23
C LYS A 781 -27.02 24.28 46.72
N LEU A 782 -26.43 24.66 45.60
CA LEU A 782 -25.28 24.00 45.00
C LEU A 782 -24.04 24.02 45.92
N GLN A 783 -23.80 25.14 46.60
CA GLN A 783 -22.70 25.28 47.57
C GLN A 783 -22.96 24.49 48.86
N MET A 784 -24.21 24.43 49.34
CA MET A 784 -24.59 23.62 50.50
C MET A 784 -24.40 22.12 50.24
N ASP A 785 -24.68 21.65 49.01
CA ASP A 785 -24.47 20.26 48.62
C ASP A 785 -22.98 19.86 48.51
N LYS A 786 -22.06 20.83 48.44
CA LYS A 786 -20.63 20.62 48.15
C LYS A 786 -19.76 20.40 49.39
N PHE A 787 -20.12 20.98 50.53
CA PHE A 787 -19.16 21.20 51.61
C PHE A 787 -19.49 20.49 52.92
N ASP A 788 -18.47 19.89 53.51
CA ASP A 788 -18.49 19.42 54.89
C ASP A 788 -18.66 20.61 55.85
N SER A 789 -19.60 20.49 56.77
CA SER A 789 -19.92 21.49 57.80
C SER A 789 -18.75 21.81 58.77
N GLU A 790 -17.60 21.15 58.63
CA GLU A 790 -16.45 21.27 59.53
C GLU A 790 -15.38 22.28 59.05
N ASN A 791 -15.43 22.76 57.80
CA ASN A 791 -14.45 23.74 57.29
C ASN A 791 -14.96 25.20 57.43
N PRO A 792 -14.33 26.04 58.28
CA PRO A 792 -14.80 27.40 58.55
C PRO A 792 -14.90 28.30 57.30
N LYS A 793 -13.98 28.15 56.34
CA LYS A 793 -13.97 28.98 55.12
C LYS A 793 -15.19 28.74 54.22
N ASN A 794 -15.73 27.53 54.24
CA ASN A 794 -16.90 27.19 53.44
C ASN A 794 -18.17 27.81 54.06
N LEU A 795 -18.23 27.88 55.38
CA LEU A 795 -19.32 28.51 56.11
C LEU A 795 -19.34 30.03 55.90
N ASP A 796 -18.19 30.68 55.76
CA ASP A 796 -18.12 32.11 55.40
C ASP A 796 -18.69 32.39 54.00
N ILE A 797 -18.40 31.52 53.03
CA ILE A 797 -18.96 31.63 51.67
C ILE A 797 -20.48 31.51 51.70
N LEU A 798 -21.01 30.52 52.44
CA LEU A 798 -22.46 30.34 52.62
C LEU A 798 -23.10 31.53 53.34
N ALA A 799 -22.45 32.07 54.37
CA ALA A 799 -22.93 33.24 55.10
C ALA A 799 -23.04 34.47 54.19
N ASN A 800 -22.00 34.74 53.38
CA ASN A 800 -22.01 35.86 52.43
C ASN A 800 -23.12 35.72 51.38
N LEU A 801 -23.34 34.52 50.88
CA LEU A 801 -24.38 34.27 49.90
C LEU A 801 -25.80 34.45 50.48
N CYS A 802 -26.03 33.95 51.70
CA CYS A 802 -27.27 34.19 52.45
C CYS A 802 -27.49 35.68 52.73
N ASN A 803 -26.45 36.45 53.05
CA ASN A 803 -26.55 37.90 53.23
C ASN A 803 -26.95 38.61 51.93
N ASN A 804 -26.34 38.25 50.80
CA ASN A 804 -26.67 38.82 49.50
C ASN A 804 -28.12 38.50 49.11
N LEU A 805 -28.56 37.24 49.29
CA LEU A 805 -29.96 36.84 49.10
C LEU A 805 -30.92 37.60 50.00
N GLY A 806 -30.57 37.81 51.27
CA GLY A 806 -31.36 38.62 52.20
C GLY A 806 -31.52 40.06 51.72
N SER A 807 -30.45 40.66 51.19
CA SER A 807 -30.50 42.00 50.59
C SER A 807 -31.41 42.05 49.35
N LEU A 808 -31.33 41.05 48.47
CA LEU A 808 -32.20 40.97 47.29
C LEU A 808 -33.68 40.80 47.68
N TYR A 809 -33.98 39.95 48.66
CA TYR A 809 -35.33 39.78 49.18
C TYR A 809 -35.89 41.05 49.84
N HIS A 810 -35.05 41.81 50.55
CA HIS A 810 -35.41 43.10 51.12
C HIS A 810 -35.79 44.11 50.02
N GLN A 811 -35.01 44.16 48.93
CA GLN A 811 -35.30 45.05 47.80
C GLN A 811 -36.63 44.73 47.09
N VAL A 812 -37.06 43.46 47.08
CA VAL A 812 -38.38 43.03 46.55
C VAL A 812 -39.50 43.16 47.60
N GLN A 813 -39.20 43.77 48.76
CA GLN A 813 -40.14 43.94 49.90
C GLN A 813 -40.65 42.63 50.51
N ASN A 814 -39.93 41.51 50.33
CA ASN A 814 -40.22 40.25 51.01
C ASN A 814 -39.43 40.15 52.32
N ILE A 815 -39.90 40.89 53.33
CA ILE A 815 -39.22 41.05 54.61
C ILE A 815 -39.06 39.70 55.35
N GLU A 816 -40.06 38.82 55.26
CA GLU A 816 -40.04 37.52 55.94
C GLU A 816 -38.90 36.62 55.44
N LYS A 817 -38.78 36.47 54.11
CA LYS A 817 -37.67 35.72 53.51
C LYS A 817 -36.32 36.40 53.68
N ALA A 818 -36.28 37.74 53.64
CA ALA A 818 -35.07 38.50 53.90
C ALA A 818 -34.53 38.19 55.32
N ILE A 819 -35.42 38.16 56.31
CA ILE A 819 -35.07 37.76 57.68
C ILE A 819 -34.56 36.33 57.73
N GLU A 820 -35.26 35.38 57.10
CA GLU A 820 -34.86 33.97 57.09
C GLU A 820 -33.44 33.78 56.52
N CYS A 821 -33.13 34.39 55.38
CA CYS A 821 -31.81 34.30 54.76
C CYS A 821 -30.71 34.91 55.66
N VAL A 822 -30.92 36.09 56.22
CA VAL A 822 -29.91 36.72 57.09
C VAL A 822 -29.79 35.99 58.43
N GLU A 823 -30.88 35.42 58.99
CA GLU A 823 -30.81 34.51 60.14
C GLU A 823 -29.94 33.28 59.83
N GLN A 824 -30.08 32.68 58.64
CA GLN A 824 -29.23 31.58 58.19
C GLN A 824 -27.76 32.01 58.08
N ALA A 825 -27.46 33.18 57.51
CA ALA A 825 -26.09 33.72 57.46
C ALA A 825 -25.46 33.80 58.86
N VAL A 826 -26.21 34.33 59.82
CA VAL A 826 -25.80 34.44 61.22
C VAL A 826 -25.53 33.06 61.85
N THR A 827 -26.30 32.03 61.48
CA THR A 827 -26.05 30.66 61.96
C THR A 827 -24.77 30.07 61.40
N PHE A 828 -24.48 30.25 60.11
CA PHE A 828 -23.22 29.78 59.52
C PHE A 828 -22.01 30.45 60.16
N GLU A 829 -22.04 31.77 60.37
CA GLU A 829 -20.97 32.49 61.07
C GLU A 829 -20.76 31.98 62.50
N ARG A 830 -21.84 31.63 63.22
CA ARG A 830 -21.75 31.05 64.57
C ARG A 830 -21.07 29.70 64.56
N ILE A 831 -21.46 28.83 63.62
CA ILE A 831 -20.86 27.50 63.47
C ILE A 831 -19.38 27.64 63.12
N ALA A 832 -19.04 28.53 62.17
CA ALA A 832 -17.67 28.78 61.76
C ALA A 832 -16.79 29.30 62.91
N LYS A 833 -17.34 30.18 63.75
CA LYS A 833 -16.70 30.66 64.98
C LYS A 833 -16.47 29.55 66.00
N ILE A 834 -17.43 28.62 66.18
CA ILE A 834 -17.25 27.47 67.09
C ILE A 834 -16.08 26.60 66.60
N SER A 835 -15.95 26.42 65.29
CA SER A 835 -14.88 25.62 64.69
C SER A 835 -13.51 26.29 64.77
N ASN A 836 -13.41 27.62 64.72
CA ASN A 836 -12.13 28.33 64.87
C ASN A 836 -12.26 29.66 65.66
N PRO A 837 -12.35 29.61 67.01
CA PRO A 837 -12.60 30.81 67.82
C PRO A 837 -11.51 31.87 67.69
N GLU A 838 -10.23 31.47 67.62
CA GLU A 838 -9.10 32.40 67.58
C GLU A 838 -9.07 33.25 66.31
N LEU A 839 -9.44 32.67 65.15
CA LEU A 839 -9.53 33.40 63.90
C LEU A 839 -10.71 34.39 63.91
N TYR A 840 -11.88 33.96 64.37
CA TYR A 840 -13.11 34.76 64.30
C TYR A 840 -13.21 35.83 65.38
N ASP A 841 -12.54 35.68 66.53
CA ASP A 841 -12.50 36.72 67.56
C ASP A 841 -11.39 37.76 67.33
N ASN A 842 -10.43 37.51 66.43
CA ASN A 842 -9.27 38.40 66.23
C ASN A 842 -9.08 38.92 64.80
N ASN A 843 -9.76 38.37 63.80
CA ASN A 843 -9.65 38.87 62.43
C ASN A 843 -10.58 40.07 62.21
N PHE A 844 -9.99 41.21 61.88
CA PHE A 844 -10.70 42.47 61.66
C PHE A 844 -11.76 42.40 60.55
N GLU A 845 -11.45 41.76 59.41
CA GLU A 845 -12.36 41.68 58.27
C GLU A 845 -13.58 40.80 58.57
N ILE A 846 -13.36 39.69 59.27
CA ILE A 846 -14.42 38.78 59.71
C ILE A 846 -15.34 39.48 60.72
N LEU A 847 -14.76 40.13 61.73
CA LEU A 847 -15.55 40.89 62.72
C LEU A 847 -16.35 42.01 62.06
N GLN A 848 -15.81 42.66 61.02
CA GLN A 848 -16.53 43.68 60.25
C GLN A 848 -17.71 43.08 59.48
N SER A 849 -17.53 41.93 58.83
CA SER A 849 -18.59 41.22 58.12
C SER A 849 -19.74 40.83 59.07
N GLN A 850 -19.42 40.22 60.21
CA GLN A 850 -20.41 39.79 61.20
C GLN A 850 -21.26 40.94 61.75
N VAL A 851 -20.64 42.11 61.94
CA VAL A 851 -21.35 43.33 62.36
C VAL A 851 -22.34 43.78 61.30
N ILE A 852 -21.94 43.78 60.02
CA ILE A 852 -22.81 44.16 58.91
C ILE A 852 -24.00 43.20 58.86
N THR A 853 -23.76 41.90 58.95
CA THR A 853 -24.80 40.86 58.96
C THR A 853 -25.78 41.02 60.12
N CYS A 854 -25.27 41.20 61.35
CA CYS A 854 -26.13 41.42 62.52
C CYS A 854 -26.88 42.76 62.44
N GLY A 855 -26.26 43.80 61.88
CA GLY A 855 -26.87 45.11 61.64
C GLY A 855 -28.01 45.05 60.63
N ASN A 856 -27.79 44.38 59.51
CA ASN A 856 -28.82 44.15 58.48
C ASN A 856 -30.01 43.38 59.07
N LEU A 857 -29.76 42.33 59.86
CA LEU A 857 -30.84 41.58 60.52
C LEU A 857 -31.60 42.43 61.55
N ALA A 858 -30.90 43.28 62.31
CA ALA A 858 -31.55 44.18 63.26
C ALA A 858 -32.46 45.20 62.57
N ALA A 859 -32.05 45.73 61.40
CA ALA A 859 -32.89 46.61 60.60
C ALA A 859 -34.14 45.88 60.07
N LEU A 860 -33.98 44.65 59.56
CA LEU A 860 -35.10 43.83 59.11
C LEU A 860 -36.10 43.50 60.23
N TYR A 861 -35.62 43.20 61.45
CA TYR A 861 -36.50 43.01 62.60
C TYR A 861 -37.22 44.28 63.05
N GLU A 862 -36.64 45.47 62.81
CA GLU A 862 -37.35 46.73 63.05
C GLU A 862 -38.54 46.88 62.10
N GLU A 863 -38.32 46.61 60.82
CA GLU A 863 -39.36 46.66 59.78
C GLU A 863 -40.45 45.60 60.01
N ALA A 864 -40.10 44.43 60.55
CA ALA A 864 -41.03 43.36 60.92
C ALA A 864 -41.65 43.52 62.32
N GLU A 865 -41.40 44.64 63.02
CA GLU A 865 -41.87 44.93 64.39
C GLU A 865 -41.44 43.90 65.47
N ALA A 866 -40.44 43.07 65.20
CA ALA A 866 -39.92 42.02 66.10
C ALA A 866 -38.93 42.59 67.13
N THR A 867 -39.43 43.48 67.99
CA THR A 867 -38.63 44.33 68.90
C THR A 867 -37.70 43.54 69.83
N GLU A 868 -38.12 42.39 70.36
CA GLU A 868 -37.26 41.56 71.23
C GLU A 868 -36.07 40.94 70.47
N LYS A 869 -36.30 40.44 69.25
CA LYS A 869 -35.24 39.90 68.39
C LYS A 869 -34.28 40.98 67.92
N GLN A 870 -34.79 42.19 67.63
CA GLN A 870 -33.99 43.37 67.31
C GLN A 870 -32.99 43.69 68.44
N ILE A 871 -33.44 43.68 69.70
CA ILE A 871 -32.58 43.94 70.87
C ILE A 871 -31.44 42.91 70.95
N ILE A 872 -31.72 41.63 70.70
CA ILE A 872 -30.69 40.57 70.74
C ILE A 872 -29.60 40.83 69.69
N MET A 873 -29.98 41.17 68.46
CA MET A 873 -29.02 41.44 67.39
C MET A 873 -28.23 42.73 67.64
N LEU A 874 -28.87 43.81 68.09
CA LEU A 874 -28.20 45.06 68.44
C LEU A 874 -27.18 44.88 69.56
N ASN A 875 -27.51 44.11 70.61
CA ASN A 875 -26.57 43.78 71.68
C ASN A 875 -25.38 42.98 71.16
N ARG A 876 -25.60 42.06 70.20
CA ARG A 876 -24.53 41.32 69.55
C ARG A 876 -23.63 42.22 68.70
N CYS A 877 -24.18 43.19 67.98
CA CYS A 877 -23.38 44.19 67.26
C CYS A 877 -22.46 44.95 68.22
N LEU A 878 -22.96 45.36 69.40
CA LEU A 878 -22.14 46.01 70.43
C LEU A 878 -21.00 45.13 70.93
N GLU A 879 -21.26 43.84 71.17
CA GLU A 879 -20.22 42.88 71.57
C GLU A 879 -19.12 42.82 70.51
N ILE A 880 -19.47 42.72 69.24
CA ILE A 880 -18.47 42.61 68.16
C ILE A 880 -17.73 43.95 67.94
N TYR A 881 -18.42 45.09 67.99
CA TYR A 881 -17.77 46.40 67.92
C TYR A 881 -16.78 46.64 69.06
N SER A 882 -17.08 46.15 70.27
CA SER A 882 -16.14 46.23 71.40
C SER A 882 -14.83 45.50 71.12
N LYS A 883 -14.88 44.40 70.36
CA LYS A 883 -13.69 43.66 69.89
C LYS A 883 -12.97 44.37 68.74
N LEU A 884 -13.71 44.96 67.79
CA LEU A 884 -13.13 45.75 66.68
C LEU A 884 -12.33 46.96 67.18
N VAL A 885 -12.80 47.64 68.23
CA VAL A 885 -12.13 48.80 68.83
C VAL A 885 -10.81 48.41 69.50
N LEU A 886 -10.67 47.17 69.99
CA LEU A 886 -9.42 46.68 70.58
C LEU A 886 -8.33 46.41 69.52
N HIS A 887 -8.70 46.11 68.27
CA HIS A 887 -7.78 45.68 67.21
C HIS A 887 -7.32 46.81 66.26
N SER A 888 -8.04 47.92 66.13
CA SER A 888 -7.66 49.01 65.20
C SER A 888 -7.39 50.34 65.92
N GLN A 889 -6.13 50.80 65.91
CA GLN A 889 -5.76 52.14 66.41
C GLN A 889 -6.17 53.29 65.48
N GLN A 890 -6.48 53.01 64.20
CA GLN A 890 -6.73 54.04 63.16
C GLN A 890 -8.21 54.28 62.82
N LYS A 891 -9.16 53.48 63.33
CA LYS A 891 -10.61 53.60 63.01
C LYS A 891 -11.52 53.63 64.24
N THR A 892 -11.00 54.09 65.39
CA THR A 892 -11.74 54.18 66.66
C THR A 892 -13.02 55.01 66.55
N ASP A 893 -12.99 56.12 65.80
CA ASP A 893 -14.13 57.05 65.73
C ASP A 893 -15.33 56.47 64.96
N LEU A 894 -15.11 55.71 63.88
CA LEU A 894 -16.22 55.12 63.12
C LEU A 894 -16.95 54.03 63.95
N ALA A 895 -16.19 53.19 64.65
CA ALA A 895 -16.74 52.15 65.50
C ALA A 895 -17.46 52.74 66.74
N LEU A 896 -16.91 53.80 67.34
CA LEU A 896 -17.56 54.54 68.42
C LEU A 896 -18.88 55.19 67.94
N ALA A 897 -18.92 55.73 66.72
CA ALA A 897 -20.14 56.28 66.11
C ALA A 897 -21.21 55.20 65.89
N SER A 898 -20.83 54.06 65.35
CA SER A 898 -21.75 52.93 65.17
C SER A 898 -22.27 52.38 66.50
N MET A 899 -21.43 52.28 67.55
CA MET A 899 -21.89 51.89 68.89
C MET A 899 -22.87 52.89 69.49
N ALA A 900 -22.63 54.20 69.31
CA ALA A 900 -23.54 55.25 69.77
C ALA A 900 -24.92 55.13 69.10
N GLU A 901 -24.95 54.90 67.78
CA GLU A 901 -26.16 54.64 67.01
C GLU A 901 -26.89 53.37 67.48
N ILE A 902 -26.17 52.28 67.75
CA ILE A 902 -26.78 51.04 68.26
C ILE A 902 -27.40 51.25 69.64
N PHE A 903 -26.74 51.95 70.56
CA PHE A 903 -27.32 52.27 71.86
C PHE A 903 -28.56 53.17 71.74
N LYS A 904 -28.61 54.07 70.75
CA LYS A 904 -29.79 54.87 70.42
C LYS A 904 -30.95 53.99 69.94
N MET A 905 -30.67 53.03 69.05
CA MET A 905 -31.66 52.05 68.58
C MET A 905 -32.18 51.17 69.73
N LEU A 906 -31.30 50.64 70.59
CA LEU A 906 -31.67 49.87 71.79
C LEU A 906 -32.57 50.67 72.74
N GLY A 907 -32.27 51.94 72.98
CA GLY A 907 -33.13 52.83 73.75
C GLY A 907 -34.53 52.96 73.14
N GLY A 908 -34.62 52.95 71.80
CA GLY A 908 -35.87 52.92 71.05
C GLY A 908 -36.63 51.62 71.27
N CYS A 909 -35.97 50.47 71.15
CA CYS A 909 -36.58 49.15 71.33
C CYS A 909 -37.10 48.94 72.77
N TYR A 910 -36.29 49.22 73.80
CA TYR A 910 -36.72 49.09 75.21
C TYR A 910 -37.88 50.06 75.54
N SER A 911 -37.89 51.23 74.89
CA SER A 911 -39.01 52.17 75.00
C SER A 911 -40.30 51.64 74.39
N LYS A 912 -40.24 50.85 73.31
CA LYS A 912 -41.39 50.16 72.70
C LYS A 912 -41.90 48.99 73.57
N LEU A 913 -41.03 48.35 74.36
CA LEU A 913 -41.37 47.27 75.31
C LEU A 913 -41.73 47.76 76.72
N ASP A 914 -41.89 49.07 76.92
CA ASP A 914 -42.15 49.70 78.22
C ASP A 914 -41.10 49.49 79.33
N ASP A 915 -39.90 48.98 79.00
CA ASP A 915 -38.76 48.96 79.93
C ASP A 915 -38.03 50.32 79.91
N HIS A 916 -38.63 51.29 80.58
CA HIS A 916 -38.10 52.65 80.63
C HIS A 916 -36.75 52.76 81.35
N HIS A 917 -36.43 51.82 82.25
CA HIS A 917 -35.16 51.82 82.96
C HIS A 917 -34.00 51.44 82.03
N MET A 918 -34.17 50.38 81.22
CA MET A 918 -33.18 49.98 80.23
C MET A 918 -33.13 50.93 79.04
N ALA A 919 -34.26 51.53 78.65
CA ALA A 919 -34.30 52.58 77.63
C ALA A 919 -33.45 53.79 78.05
N PHE A 920 -33.63 54.28 79.28
CA PHE A 920 -32.86 55.39 79.83
C PHE A 920 -31.36 55.09 79.85
N LYS A 921 -30.96 53.91 80.36
CA LYS A 921 -29.55 53.48 80.37
C LYS A 921 -28.95 53.43 78.97
N SER A 922 -29.69 52.91 77.99
CA SER A 922 -29.21 52.80 76.61
C SER A 922 -29.03 54.18 75.97
N TYR A 923 -29.99 55.10 76.13
CA TYR A 923 -29.83 56.48 75.66
C TYR A 923 -28.70 57.22 76.36
N GLN A 924 -28.48 56.97 77.65
CA GLN A 924 -27.35 57.54 78.39
C GLN A 924 -26.00 57.06 77.83
N GLN A 925 -25.88 55.78 77.48
CA GLN A 925 -24.68 55.23 76.85
C GLN A 925 -24.48 55.77 75.43
N ALA A 926 -25.55 55.88 74.62
CA ALA A 926 -25.49 56.54 73.31
C ALA A 926 -24.95 57.97 73.42
N LEU A 927 -25.49 58.73 74.39
CA LEU A 927 -25.05 60.10 74.68
C LEU A 927 -23.57 60.17 75.06
N TYR A 928 -23.10 59.23 75.88
CA TYR A 928 -21.70 59.14 76.29
C TYR A 928 -20.76 58.98 75.07
N PHE A 929 -21.08 58.05 74.17
CA PHE A 929 -20.27 57.83 72.96
C PHE A 929 -20.33 59.01 71.98
N PHE A 930 -21.51 59.62 71.77
CA PHE A 930 -21.62 60.84 70.93
C PHE A 930 -20.80 62.02 71.49
N ILE A 931 -20.72 62.18 72.82
CA ILE A 931 -19.88 63.20 73.46
C ILE A 931 -18.40 62.92 73.20
N GLN A 932 -17.95 61.68 73.33
CA GLN A 932 -16.55 61.32 73.06
C GLN A 932 -16.14 61.53 71.59
N LEU A 933 -17.06 61.28 70.64
CA LEU A 933 -16.82 61.54 69.22
C LEU A 933 -16.70 63.04 68.91
N GLY A 934 -17.60 63.84 69.49
CA GLY A 934 -17.60 65.29 69.33
C GLY A 934 -16.34 65.98 69.89
N SER A 935 -15.63 65.34 70.84
CA SER A 935 -14.33 65.81 71.32
C SER A 935 -13.14 65.41 70.44
N ASN A 936 -13.29 64.40 69.57
CA ASN A 936 -12.19 63.86 68.77
C ASN A 936 -12.13 64.37 67.32
N ASN A 937 -13.23 64.90 66.75
CA ASN A 937 -13.28 65.31 65.34
C ASN A 937 -14.19 66.55 65.11
N GLU A 938 -13.61 67.74 64.89
CA GLU A 938 -14.35 69.01 64.74
C GLU A 938 -15.18 69.11 63.44
N THR A 939 -14.79 68.41 62.37
CA THR A 939 -15.39 68.52 61.03
C THR A 939 -16.71 67.75 60.86
N MET A 940 -16.98 66.74 61.69
CA MET A 940 -18.23 65.96 61.71
C MET A 940 -19.23 66.43 62.79
N SER A 941 -18.93 67.54 63.47
CA SER A 941 -19.62 68.00 64.69
C SER A 941 -21.13 68.25 64.55
N ASN A 942 -21.67 68.58 63.38
CA ASN A 942 -23.07 69.02 63.28
C ASN A 942 -24.06 67.84 63.33
N GLU A 943 -23.76 66.75 62.63
CA GLU A 943 -24.57 65.53 62.62
C GLU A 943 -24.59 64.87 64.01
N TYR A 944 -23.43 64.83 64.68
CA TYR A 944 -23.35 64.31 66.05
C TYR A 944 -24.03 65.21 67.08
N LYS A 945 -24.04 66.54 66.89
CA LYS A 945 -24.82 67.46 67.75
C LYS A 945 -26.31 67.24 67.59
N GLU A 946 -26.81 67.05 66.38
CA GLU A 946 -28.22 66.75 66.12
C GLU A 946 -28.64 65.40 66.73
N ASN A 947 -27.83 64.35 66.54
CA ASN A 947 -28.06 63.05 67.17
C ASN A 947 -27.99 63.11 68.71
N LEU A 948 -27.08 63.92 69.27
CA LEU A 948 -26.97 64.19 70.71
C LEU A 948 -28.21 64.92 71.24
N GLU A 949 -28.74 65.93 70.52
CA GLU A 949 -29.97 66.63 70.88
C GLU A 949 -31.20 65.73 70.80
N ASN A 950 -31.31 64.90 69.75
CA ASN A 950 -32.36 63.91 69.61
C ASN A 950 -32.33 62.86 70.74
N ALA A 951 -31.14 62.39 71.12
CA ALA A 951 -30.97 61.48 72.27
C ALA A 951 -31.37 62.17 73.59
N LYS A 952 -30.97 63.43 73.82
CA LYS A 952 -31.39 64.23 74.98
C LYS A 952 -32.90 64.47 75.02
N MET A 953 -33.53 64.75 73.89
CA MET A 953 -34.98 64.93 73.77
C MET A 953 -35.74 63.65 74.14
N LYS A 954 -35.32 62.49 73.64
CA LYS A 954 -35.92 61.20 74.01
C LYS A 954 -35.68 60.85 75.49
N MET A 955 -34.54 61.25 76.06
CA MET A 955 -34.24 61.09 77.49
C MET A 955 -35.11 61.99 78.38
N ASN A 956 -35.43 63.21 77.92
CA ASN A 956 -36.27 64.18 78.63
C ASN A 956 -37.80 63.94 78.46
N ASN A 957 -38.25 63.31 77.37
CA ASN A 957 -39.68 63.06 77.09
C ASN A 957 -40.30 61.89 77.89
N LYS A 958 -39.52 61.14 78.68
CA LYS A 958 -40.01 60.01 79.50
C LYS A 958 -39.63 60.11 80.99
N SER A 959 -39.16 61.26 81.46
CA SER A 959 -38.97 61.54 82.89
C SER A 959 -40.28 61.89 83.59
#